data_AF-F1QYL4-F1
#
_entry.id   AF-F1QYL4-F1
#
_cell.length_a   1.000
_cell.length_b   1.000
_cell.length_c   1.000
_cell.angle_alpha   90.00
_cell.angle_beta   90.00
_cell.angle_gamma   90.00
#
_symmetry.space_group_name_H-M   'P 1'
#
loop_
_entity.id
_entity.type
_entity.pdbx_description
1 polymer ?
#
loop_
_entity_poly.entity_id
_entity_poly.type
_entity_poly.pdbx_seq_one_letter_code
_entity_poly.pdbx_strand_id
1 'polypeptide(L)'
;MLAVADGNGSYGSSSSRMSNNINFNKNPDSSVSISKMDVIIPFTPDVPCDNNGQRMWWAFLASSMVTFFGGLFIILLWRTLKYLWTVCCHCNIKNKEAQKVNNPITIQADGTTKTGNEKEEAPASEVGWMTSVKDWAGVMISAQTLTGRVLVVLVFALSIGALGIYFIDSSDPIESCQNFYKDFTLQIDMAFNVFFLLYFGLRFIAANDKLWFWLEVNSVVDFFTVPPVFVSVYLNRSWLGLRFLRALRLIQFSEILQFLNILKTSNSIKLVNLCSIFISTWLTAAGFIHLVENSGDPWENFQNSQPLSYWECVYLLMVTMSTVGYGDVYARTTLGRLFMVFFILGGLAMFASYVPEIIELIGNRKKYGGSYSAVNGRKHIVVCGHITLESVSNFLKDFLHKDRDDVNVEIVFLHNISPNLELEALFKRHFTQVEFYQGSVLNPHDLARVKIESADACLILANKYCADPDAEDASNIMRVISIKNYHPKIRIITQMLQYHNKAHLLNIPSWNWKEGDDAICLAELKAGFIAQSCLAQGLSTMLANLFSMRSYIKIEEDTWQKYYLEGVANEMYTEYLSSAFVGLSFPTVCELCYVKLKLLLIAIEYKSEQRESRSRKRILINPGNHVKMQEGTLGFFIASDAKEVKRAFFYCKACHDDITDPKRIKKCGCKRIEDEHPSTLSPKKKQRNGGMRNSPNCSPKMMRHDPLLIPGNEQIESMDANVKRYDSTGMFHWCPSKEIEKVILTRSEASMTVLSGHVVVCIFGDVTSALVGLRNLVMPLRASNFHYHELKPIVFVGSLDYLRREWETLHNFPKVFILPGTPLSRADLRAVNINLCDMCVILSANQNNIDDASLQDKECILASLNIKSMQFDDSIGVLQANSQGFTPPGMDRSSPDNSPVHGLVRQASVTTGSNIPIITELVNDSNVQFLDQDDDDDPDTELYLTQPFACGTAFAVSVLDSLMSATYFNDNILTLIRTLVTGGATPELEALLAEENALRGGYSTPQTLANRDRCRVAQLALYDGPFADLGDGGCYGDLFCKALKTYNMLCFGIYRLRDAHLGAPSQCTKRYVITNPPYEFEMVPTDLIFCLMQFDHNAGQSRASLSHSSHSSHSSSKKSSSVHSIPATNRQNRSSKAREARDKQNATRMNRMGPEKRWFTDEAENAYPRNIQIKPMSTHMANQVNQYKSTSSLIPPIREVEDEC
;
A
#
# COMPACT_ATOMS: atom_id res chain seq x y z
N MET A 1 27.04 37.31 -29.79
CA MET A 1 26.99 38.74 -30.17
C MET A 1 28.23 39.06 -31.01
N LEU A 2 28.25 40.19 -31.71
CA LEU A 2 29.21 40.53 -32.78
C LEU A 2 30.20 41.66 -32.38
N ALA A 3 31.10 42.01 -33.32
CA ALA A 3 32.18 43.02 -33.26
C ALA A 3 33.41 42.59 -32.41
N VAL A 4 34.66 42.57 -32.91
CA VAL A 4 35.34 43.12 -34.11
C VAL A 4 35.51 44.65 -34.14
N ALA A 5 36.76 45.11 -34.07
CA ALA A 5 37.24 46.40 -34.58
C ALA A 5 38.77 46.34 -34.82
N ASP A 6 39.21 46.60 -36.05
CA ASP A 6 40.63 46.71 -36.44
C ASP A 6 41.22 48.11 -36.16
N GLY A 7 42.55 48.21 -36.14
CA GLY A 7 43.28 49.48 -36.01
C GLY A 7 44.75 49.37 -36.39
N ASN A 8 45.06 49.42 -37.69
CA ASN A 8 46.40 49.17 -38.24
C ASN A 8 47.21 50.47 -38.45
N GLY A 9 48.55 50.40 -38.37
CA GLY A 9 49.47 51.52 -38.58
C GLY A 9 50.90 51.05 -38.88
N SER A 10 51.54 51.59 -39.93
CA SER A 10 52.79 51.07 -40.51
C SER A 10 53.83 52.17 -40.79
N TYR A 11 55.14 51.83 -40.76
CA TYR A 11 56.08 51.93 -41.91
C TYR A 11 57.58 51.71 -41.56
N GLY A 12 58.33 51.08 -42.49
CA GLY A 12 59.80 51.10 -42.61
C GLY A 12 60.60 50.02 -41.85
N SER A 13 61.82 49.61 -42.27
CA SER A 13 62.50 49.75 -43.58
C SER A 13 63.71 48.78 -43.76
N SER A 14 63.93 48.29 -44.99
CA SER A 14 65.24 47.95 -45.63
C SER A 14 66.34 47.09 -44.93
N SER A 15 66.34 45.78 -45.25
CA SER A 15 67.43 45.00 -45.93
C SER A 15 68.87 44.78 -45.36
N SER A 16 69.32 43.51 -45.53
CA SER A 16 70.65 43.01 -46.01
C SER A 16 71.90 42.94 -45.10
N ARG A 17 72.99 42.21 -45.42
CA ARG A 17 73.19 40.81 -45.93
C ARG A 17 74.71 40.43 -45.98
N MET A 18 75.14 39.35 -45.28
CA MET A 18 76.45 38.64 -45.47
C MET A 18 77.75 39.49 -45.20
N SER A 19 79.01 39.03 -45.24
CA SER A 19 79.64 37.82 -45.85
C SER A 19 80.99 37.39 -45.21
N ASN A 20 81.27 36.07 -45.24
CA ASN A 20 82.56 35.34 -45.52
C ASN A 20 83.85 35.69 -44.69
N ASN A 21 84.93 34.89 -44.62
CA ASN A 21 85.46 33.70 -45.34
C ASN A 21 86.35 32.87 -44.33
N ILE A 22 87.22 31.86 -44.57
CA ILE A 22 87.85 31.16 -45.73
C ILE A 22 88.31 29.72 -45.33
N ASN A 23 89.01 28.99 -46.21
CA ASN A 23 89.45 27.58 -46.07
C ASN A 23 90.83 27.35 -45.37
N PHE A 24 91.12 26.13 -44.90
CA PHE A 24 92.01 25.15 -45.59
C PHE A 24 92.10 23.75 -44.93
N ASN A 25 92.49 22.72 -45.70
CA ASN A 25 92.55 21.28 -45.32
C ASN A 25 93.96 20.81 -44.86
N LYS A 26 94.05 19.87 -43.89
CA LYS A 26 94.63 18.50 -44.09
C LYS A 26 94.70 17.58 -42.85
N ASN A 27 94.43 16.30 -43.11
CA ASN A 27 94.91 15.03 -42.53
C ASN A 27 96.35 14.97 -41.95
N PRO A 28 96.76 13.90 -41.22
CA PRO A 28 95.98 12.81 -40.56
C PRO A 28 96.54 12.32 -39.18
N ASP A 29 95.96 11.21 -38.70
CA ASP A 29 96.58 10.10 -37.94
C ASP A 29 96.91 10.23 -36.44
N SER A 30 97.04 9.04 -35.84
CA SER A 30 97.02 8.76 -34.39
C SER A 30 98.38 8.34 -33.83
N SER A 31 98.56 8.40 -32.50
CA SER A 31 98.86 7.23 -31.64
C SER A 31 99.33 7.60 -30.21
N VAL A 32 99.07 6.68 -29.24
CA VAL A 32 100.01 6.19 -28.19
C VAL A 32 100.68 7.21 -27.22
N SER A 33 100.77 7.00 -25.89
CA SER A 33 100.15 6.02 -24.95
C SER A 33 100.60 6.31 -23.48
N ILE A 34 100.21 5.42 -22.55
CA ILE A 34 100.89 5.07 -21.28
C ILE A 34 100.63 5.94 -20.02
N SER A 35 100.52 5.18 -18.92
CA SER A 35 100.31 5.48 -17.49
C SER A 35 101.31 6.48 -16.85
N LYS A 36 101.15 6.98 -15.60
CA LYS A 36 100.64 6.25 -14.41
C LYS A 36 100.38 7.16 -13.18
N MET A 37 99.34 6.79 -12.40
CA MET A 37 99.12 7.00 -10.95
C MET A 37 99.04 8.41 -10.31
N ASP A 38 98.09 8.49 -9.38
CA ASP A 38 98.04 9.23 -8.10
C ASP A 38 98.26 10.75 -8.08
N VAL A 39 97.14 11.49 -8.06
CA VAL A 39 97.06 12.86 -7.50
C VAL A 39 95.78 12.99 -6.65
N ILE A 40 95.93 13.50 -5.42
CA ILE A 40 94.82 13.88 -4.53
C ILE A 40 94.19 15.17 -5.07
N ILE A 41 92.87 15.20 -5.28
CA ILE A 41 92.16 16.35 -5.86
C ILE A 41 91.84 17.40 -4.79
N PRO A 42 92.37 18.64 -4.85
CA PRO A 42 91.79 19.80 -4.18
C PRO A 42 90.60 20.35 -5.00
N PHE A 43 89.64 20.97 -4.31
CA PHE A 43 88.36 21.39 -4.88
C PHE A 43 88.41 22.81 -5.48
N THR A 44 88.06 22.95 -6.77
CA THR A 44 87.77 24.25 -7.42
C THR A 44 86.60 24.11 -8.42
N PRO A 45 85.78 25.16 -8.68
CA PRO A 45 84.36 24.96 -9.00
C PRO A 45 83.91 25.31 -10.44
N ASP A 46 84.79 25.27 -11.45
CA ASP A 46 84.43 25.57 -12.85
C ASP A 46 84.93 24.49 -13.84
N VAL A 47 84.05 23.56 -14.21
CA VAL A 47 84.24 22.61 -15.33
C VAL A 47 82.87 22.38 -16.01
N PRO A 48 82.74 22.47 -17.35
CA PRO A 48 81.49 22.12 -18.05
C PRO A 48 81.26 20.60 -18.05
N CYS A 49 80.06 20.16 -18.47
CA CYS A 49 79.84 18.75 -18.79
C CYS A 49 80.88 18.27 -19.82
N ASP A 50 81.45 17.08 -19.59
CA ASP A 50 82.66 16.57 -20.26
C ASP A 50 82.63 16.67 -21.80
N ASN A 51 83.78 17.01 -22.39
CA ASN A 51 83.96 17.21 -23.84
C ASN A 51 83.78 15.93 -24.66
N ASN A 52 83.80 14.75 -24.02
CA ASN A 52 83.37 13.50 -24.62
C ASN A 52 81.90 13.24 -24.26
N GLY A 53 81.02 13.11 -25.26
CA GLY A 53 79.57 12.92 -25.10
C GLY A 53 79.12 11.56 -24.53
N GLN A 54 79.79 11.04 -23.51
CA GLN A 54 79.44 9.80 -22.84
C GLN A 54 78.22 10.00 -21.91
N ARG A 55 77.17 9.22 -22.18
CA ARG A 55 75.96 9.11 -21.35
C ARG A 55 76.30 8.35 -20.05
N MET A 56 75.93 8.92 -18.90
CA MET A 56 76.23 8.37 -17.56
C MET A 56 75.01 7.82 -16.81
N TRP A 57 73.87 7.65 -17.50
CA TRP A 57 72.65 6.99 -17.01
C TRP A 57 72.87 5.72 -16.16
N TRP A 58 73.89 4.92 -16.48
CA TRP A 58 74.22 3.68 -15.79
C TRP A 58 74.62 3.90 -14.32
N ALA A 59 75.22 5.04 -13.97
CA ALA A 59 75.61 5.35 -12.58
C ALA A 59 74.39 5.52 -11.66
N PHE A 60 73.32 6.12 -12.19
CA PHE A 60 72.04 6.29 -11.49
C PHE A 60 71.38 4.94 -11.19
N LEU A 61 71.23 4.09 -12.22
CA LEU A 61 70.64 2.76 -12.07
C LEU A 61 71.49 1.86 -11.15
N ALA A 62 72.82 1.94 -11.27
CA ALA A 62 73.75 1.22 -10.39
C ALA A 62 73.57 1.63 -8.92
N SER A 63 73.35 2.91 -8.62
CA SER A 63 73.12 3.38 -7.23
C SER A 63 71.88 2.73 -6.59
N SER A 64 70.77 2.63 -7.32
CA SER A 64 69.56 1.94 -6.87
C SER A 64 69.77 0.43 -6.74
N MET A 65 70.41 -0.20 -7.72
CA MET A 65 70.71 -1.63 -7.70
C MET A 65 71.60 -2.02 -6.51
N VAL A 66 72.69 -1.29 -6.29
CA VAL A 66 73.62 -1.52 -5.17
C VAL A 66 72.95 -1.25 -3.83
N THR A 67 72.11 -0.21 -3.73
CA THR A 67 71.34 0.08 -2.50
C THR A 67 70.38 -1.07 -2.19
N PHE A 68 69.56 -1.49 -3.15
CA PHE A 68 68.55 -2.54 -2.97
C PHE A 68 69.17 -3.90 -2.65
N PHE A 69 70.07 -4.41 -3.51
CA PHE A 69 70.68 -5.73 -3.32
C PHE A 69 71.69 -5.74 -2.17
N GLY A 70 72.48 -4.68 -1.99
CA GLY A 70 73.43 -4.56 -0.87
C GLY A 70 72.72 -4.62 0.49
N GLY A 71 71.65 -3.84 0.68
CA GLY A 71 70.86 -3.89 1.90
C GLY A 71 70.11 -5.22 2.07
N LEU A 72 69.60 -5.82 1.00
CA LEU A 72 68.99 -7.15 1.03
C LEU A 72 70.00 -8.22 1.49
N PHE A 73 71.21 -8.22 0.95
CA PHE A 73 72.29 -9.12 1.39
C PHE A 73 72.69 -8.86 2.84
N ILE A 74 72.76 -7.60 3.30
CA ILE A 74 73.04 -7.29 4.71
C ILE A 74 71.94 -7.86 5.63
N ILE A 75 70.66 -7.73 5.27
CA ILE A 75 69.54 -8.28 6.06
C ILE A 75 69.57 -9.81 6.08
N LEU A 76 69.85 -10.45 4.94
CA LEU A 76 69.97 -11.90 4.84
C LEU A 76 71.18 -12.43 5.62
N LEU A 77 72.35 -11.79 5.49
CA LEU A 77 73.56 -12.12 6.25
C LEU A 77 73.36 -11.92 7.75
N TRP A 78 72.69 -10.84 8.18
CA TRP A 78 72.37 -10.63 9.59
C TRP A 78 71.44 -11.71 10.14
N ARG A 79 70.44 -12.15 9.35
CA ARG A 79 69.59 -13.30 9.70
C ARG A 79 70.40 -14.58 9.80
N THR A 80 71.17 -14.95 8.78
CA THR A 80 71.96 -16.19 8.79
C THR A 80 73.01 -16.18 9.89
N LEU A 81 73.71 -15.07 10.13
CA LEU A 81 74.67 -14.95 11.22
C LEU A 81 74.02 -15.05 12.59
N LYS A 82 72.82 -14.45 12.80
CA LYS A 82 72.10 -14.59 14.07
C LYS A 82 71.68 -16.05 14.35
N TYR A 83 71.12 -16.74 13.34
CA TYR A 83 70.77 -18.15 13.47
C TYR A 83 72.01 -19.05 13.63
N LEU A 84 73.07 -18.80 12.86
CA LEU A 84 74.34 -19.52 12.94
C LEU A 84 75.04 -19.31 14.28
N TRP A 85 74.93 -18.12 14.89
CA TRP A 85 75.45 -17.86 16.24
C TRP A 85 74.73 -18.70 17.29
N THR A 86 73.39 -18.79 17.25
CA THR A 86 72.65 -19.70 18.15
C THR A 86 72.92 -21.18 17.89
N VAL A 87 73.16 -21.59 16.63
CA VAL A 87 73.42 -23.00 16.29
C VAL A 87 74.86 -23.43 16.57
N CYS A 88 75.86 -22.59 16.27
CA CYS A 88 77.27 -22.92 16.42
C CYS A 88 77.85 -22.52 17.79
N CYS A 89 77.43 -21.39 18.37
CA CYS A 89 78.00 -20.87 19.62
C CYS A 89 77.17 -21.21 20.87
N HIS A 90 76.03 -21.89 20.73
CA HIS A 90 75.23 -22.40 21.86
C HIS A 90 75.17 -23.94 21.96
N CYS A 91 75.66 -24.68 20.96
CA CYS A 91 75.72 -26.15 21.00
C CYS A 91 76.89 -26.73 21.83
N ASN A 92 77.60 -25.94 22.63
CA ASN A 92 78.74 -26.43 23.40
C ASN A 92 78.90 -25.83 24.82
N ILE A 93 77.83 -25.87 25.63
CA ILE A 93 77.89 -26.06 27.09
C ILE A 93 76.58 -26.70 27.62
N LYS A 94 76.72 -27.95 28.06
CA LYS A 94 75.88 -28.84 28.92
C LYS A 94 74.38 -28.55 29.22
N ASN A 95 73.60 -29.58 28.89
CA ASN A 95 72.62 -30.31 29.73
C ASN A 95 71.23 -29.74 30.11
N LYS A 96 70.21 -30.49 29.66
CA LYS A 96 68.94 -30.88 30.32
C LYS A 96 68.54 -30.18 31.64
N GLU A 97 67.29 -29.72 31.68
CA GLU A 97 66.23 -30.40 32.45
C GLU A 97 64.85 -30.24 31.78
N ALA A 98 63.80 -30.89 32.28
CA ALA A 98 62.52 -31.01 31.56
C ALA A 98 61.26 -31.11 32.45
N GLN A 99 60.28 -30.24 32.19
CA GLN A 99 58.86 -30.35 32.62
C GLN A 99 58.00 -29.82 31.45
N LYS A 100 57.20 -30.66 30.79
CA LYS A 100 55.91 -31.27 31.16
C LYS A 100 54.71 -30.36 30.85
N VAL A 101 53.99 -30.76 29.80
CA VAL A 101 52.64 -30.29 29.43
C VAL A 101 51.62 -30.73 30.49
N ASN A 102 50.59 -29.93 30.73
CA ASN A 102 49.26 -30.40 31.16
C ASN A 102 48.18 -29.38 30.78
N ASN A 103 47.12 -29.84 30.10
CA ASN A 103 45.84 -29.13 30.01
C ASN A 103 44.98 -29.48 31.25
N PRO A 104 43.92 -28.71 31.51
CA PRO A 104 42.63 -29.35 31.76
C PRO A 104 41.47 -28.74 30.96
N ILE A 105 40.28 -29.33 31.11
CA ILE A 105 39.08 -29.11 30.27
C ILE A 105 37.86 -28.87 31.17
N THR A 106 37.22 -27.70 30.98
CA THR A 106 35.76 -27.40 31.07
C THR A 106 34.95 -27.63 32.37
N ILE A 107 33.86 -26.84 32.48
CA ILE A 107 32.60 -27.02 33.27
C ILE A 107 32.42 -26.15 34.54
N GLN A 108 31.55 -25.13 34.36
CA GLN A 108 30.51 -24.56 35.25
C GLN A 108 30.69 -24.51 36.78
N ALA A 109 30.56 -23.30 37.35
CA ALA A 109 29.46 -22.98 38.30
C ALA A 109 29.28 -21.45 38.47
N ASP A 110 28.03 -20.99 38.31
CA ASP A 110 27.24 -19.91 38.95
C ASP A 110 27.87 -18.68 39.69
N GLY A 111 27.05 -17.64 39.94
CA GLY A 111 27.24 -16.74 41.10
C GLY A 111 27.73 -15.29 40.90
N THR A 112 26.88 -14.43 40.33
CA THR A 112 26.79 -12.96 40.50
C THR A 112 27.87 -12.17 41.30
N THR A 113 28.61 -11.32 40.58
CA THR A 113 28.99 -9.93 40.94
C THR A 113 29.64 -9.62 42.31
N LYS A 114 30.98 -9.50 42.34
CA LYS A 114 31.73 -8.32 42.86
C LYS A 114 33.25 -8.50 42.71
N THR A 115 33.88 -7.66 41.90
CA THR A 115 35.35 -7.46 41.92
C THR A 115 35.66 -5.97 41.80
N GLY A 116 36.32 -5.43 42.83
CA GLY A 116 37.03 -4.16 42.75
C GLY A 116 38.46 -4.37 42.23
N ASN A 117 39.24 -3.30 42.18
CA ASN A 117 40.63 -3.31 41.71
C ASN A 117 41.49 -4.38 42.40
N GLU A 118 42.04 -5.30 41.62
CA GLU A 118 43.40 -5.79 41.82
C GLU A 118 44.00 -6.04 40.42
N LYS A 119 45.20 -5.52 40.18
CA LYS A 119 45.94 -5.75 38.93
C LYS A 119 46.93 -6.88 39.17
N GLU A 120 46.89 -7.93 38.35
CA GLU A 120 48.02 -8.84 38.25
C GLU A 120 49.21 -8.10 37.63
N GLU A 121 50.24 -7.83 38.43
CA GLU A 121 51.52 -7.33 37.92
C GLU A 121 52.29 -8.49 37.26
N ALA A 122 52.10 -8.65 35.96
CA ALA A 122 53.01 -9.44 35.15
C ALA A 122 54.43 -8.84 35.26
N PRO A 123 55.49 -9.66 35.48
CA PRO A 123 56.81 -9.15 35.82
C PRO A 123 57.40 -8.32 34.68
N ALA A 124 57.75 -7.07 34.98
CA ALA A 124 58.35 -6.15 34.03
C ALA A 124 59.77 -6.60 33.63
N SER A 125 59.87 -7.33 32.53
CA SER A 125 61.12 -7.40 31.78
C SER A 125 61.46 -6.00 31.23
N GLU A 126 62.72 -5.59 31.35
CA GLU A 126 63.13 -4.22 31.01
C GLU A 126 62.83 -3.90 29.54
N VAL A 127 61.99 -2.88 29.31
CA VAL A 127 61.55 -2.46 27.97
C VAL A 127 62.72 -1.78 27.26
N GLY A 128 63.56 -2.59 26.61
CA GLY A 128 64.81 -2.11 26.02
C GLY A 128 64.60 -0.98 25.02
N TRP A 129 65.52 0.00 25.01
CA TRP A 129 65.53 1.20 24.18
C TRP A 129 65.00 0.99 22.74
N MET A 130 65.41 -0.09 22.08
CA MET A 130 65.04 -0.38 20.68
C MET A 130 63.56 -0.80 20.49
N THR A 131 62.87 -1.27 21.55
CA THR A 131 61.41 -1.43 21.51
C THR A 131 60.72 -0.08 21.69
N SER A 132 61.10 0.71 22.69
CA SER A 132 60.57 2.07 22.92
C SER A 132 60.67 2.98 21.67
N VAL A 133 61.81 2.96 20.96
CA VAL A 133 62.00 3.74 19.72
C VAL A 133 61.16 3.20 18.56
N LYS A 134 61.00 1.87 18.45
CA LYS A 134 60.15 1.22 17.45
C LYS A 134 58.68 1.59 17.66
N ASP A 135 58.21 1.55 18.90
CA ASP A 135 56.82 1.81 19.25
C ASP A 135 56.48 3.30 19.07
N TRP A 136 57.41 4.21 19.42
CA TRP A 136 57.32 5.64 19.08
C TRP A 136 57.19 5.86 17.57
N ALA A 137 58.03 5.22 16.75
CA ALA A 137 57.94 5.31 15.29
C ALA A 137 56.61 4.72 14.76
N GLY A 138 56.13 3.61 15.32
CA GLY A 138 54.83 3.01 15.00
C GLY A 138 53.65 3.94 15.30
N VAL A 139 53.68 4.66 16.43
CA VAL A 139 52.68 5.66 16.83
C VAL A 139 52.71 6.92 15.95
N MET A 140 53.84 7.23 15.31
CA MET A 140 53.93 8.27 14.27
C MET A 140 53.38 7.80 12.92
N ILE A 141 53.75 6.60 12.45
CA ILE A 141 53.30 6.09 11.14
C ILE A 141 51.79 5.77 11.13
N SER A 142 51.24 5.26 12.23
CA SER A 142 49.82 4.83 12.33
C SER A 142 48.78 5.96 12.40
N ALA A 143 49.18 7.24 12.27
CA ALA A 143 48.29 8.41 12.28
C ALA A 143 47.35 8.54 13.51
N GLN A 144 47.65 7.83 14.60
CA GLN A 144 46.91 7.91 15.87
C GLN A 144 47.13 9.27 16.55
N THR A 145 48.35 9.81 16.42
CA THR A 145 48.74 11.13 16.94
C THR A 145 48.51 12.25 15.93
N LEU A 146 48.33 13.48 16.41
CA LEU A 146 48.24 14.67 15.55
C LEU A 146 49.50 14.86 14.69
N THR A 147 50.68 14.63 15.27
CA THR A 147 51.96 14.66 14.56
C THR A 147 52.05 13.58 13.49
N GLY A 148 51.57 12.37 13.76
CA GLY A 148 51.45 11.30 12.76
C GLY A 148 50.51 11.66 11.60
N ARG A 149 49.36 12.28 11.88
CA ARG A 149 48.45 12.77 10.83
C ARG A 149 49.09 13.84 9.95
N VAL A 150 49.79 14.80 10.55
CA VAL A 150 50.54 15.83 9.80
C VAL A 150 51.64 15.18 8.94
N LEU A 151 52.40 14.22 9.48
CA LEU A 151 53.39 13.46 8.72
C LEU A 151 52.76 12.77 7.49
N VAL A 152 51.65 12.05 7.68
CA VAL A 152 50.94 11.33 6.62
C VAL A 152 50.38 12.28 5.54
N VAL A 153 49.82 13.43 5.93
CA VAL A 153 49.39 14.47 4.97
C VAL A 153 50.56 15.05 4.18
N LEU A 154 51.70 15.30 4.83
CA LEU A 154 52.91 15.77 4.15
C LEU A 154 53.46 14.73 3.17
N VAL A 155 53.54 13.45 3.56
CA VAL A 155 53.94 12.35 2.66
C VAL A 155 53.05 12.31 1.41
N PHE A 156 51.74 12.47 1.58
CA PHE A 156 50.80 12.50 0.45
C PHE A 156 51.02 13.71 -0.47
N ALA A 157 51.01 14.92 0.08
CA ALA A 157 51.17 16.15 -0.69
C ALA A 157 52.51 16.22 -1.43
N LEU A 158 53.59 15.82 -0.76
CA LEU A 158 54.94 15.76 -1.35
C LEU A 158 55.05 14.64 -2.40
N SER A 159 54.32 13.54 -2.28
CA SER A 159 54.30 12.47 -3.30
C SER A 159 53.61 12.93 -4.58
N ILE A 160 52.51 13.68 -4.48
CA ILE A 160 51.88 14.35 -5.63
C ILE A 160 52.85 15.40 -6.21
N GLY A 161 53.51 16.20 -5.37
CA GLY A 161 54.52 17.17 -5.81
C GLY A 161 55.67 16.52 -6.59
N ALA A 162 56.23 15.42 -6.09
CA ALA A 162 57.31 14.69 -6.74
C ALA A 162 56.88 13.99 -8.05
N LEU A 163 55.60 13.64 -8.19
CA LEU A 163 55.02 13.16 -9.45
C LEU A 163 54.77 14.32 -10.45
N GLY A 164 54.34 15.48 -9.95
CA GLY A 164 54.23 16.70 -10.76
C GLY A 164 55.57 17.17 -11.32
N ILE A 165 56.64 17.08 -10.52
CA ILE A 165 58.02 17.29 -10.99
C ILE A 165 58.37 16.31 -12.11
N TYR A 166 58.08 15.01 -11.94
CA TYR A 166 58.31 14.03 -13.01
C TYR A 166 57.55 14.37 -14.31
N PHE A 167 56.33 14.90 -14.24
CA PHE A 167 55.61 15.33 -15.44
C PHE A 167 56.26 16.54 -16.12
N ILE A 168 56.85 17.47 -15.36
CA ILE A 168 57.64 18.58 -15.91
C ILE A 168 58.93 18.03 -16.57
N ASP A 169 59.72 17.26 -15.82
CA ASP A 169 60.94 16.60 -16.28
C ASP A 169 60.71 15.73 -17.54
N SER A 170 59.51 15.15 -17.70
CA SER A 170 59.17 14.29 -18.84
C SER A 170 59.09 15.00 -20.19
N SER A 171 59.12 16.34 -20.19
CA SER A 171 59.24 17.17 -21.40
C SER A 171 60.68 17.48 -21.81
N ASP A 172 61.65 17.24 -20.91
CA ASP A 172 63.08 17.40 -21.19
C ASP A 172 63.68 16.13 -21.82
N PRO A 173 64.83 16.22 -22.53
CA PRO A 173 65.54 15.05 -23.03
C PRO A 173 66.05 14.15 -21.88
N ILE A 174 66.04 12.84 -22.12
CA ILE A 174 66.27 11.75 -21.13
C ILE A 174 67.44 11.98 -20.17
N GLU A 175 68.54 12.59 -20.65
CA GLU A 175 69.72 12.94 -19.87
C GLU A 175 70.12 14.38 -20.21
N SER A 176 70.15 15.28 -19.21
CA SER A 176 70.37 16.73 -19.37
C SER A 176 71.39 17.26 -18.34
N CYS A 177 72.18 18.28 -18.71
CA CYS A 177 73.15 18.89 -17.80
C CYS A 177 72.53 20.10 -17.07
N GLN A 178 72.03 19.86 -15.86
CA GLN A 178 71.41 20.86 -14.99
C GLN A 178 72.35 21.17 -13.80
N ASN A 179 72.84 22.41 -13.73
CA ASN A 179 73.66 22.87 -12.60
C ASN A 179 72.75 23.13 -11.40
N PHE A 180 73.04 22.48 -10.26
CA PHE A 180 72.23 22.50 -9.05
C PHE A 180 71.89 23.92 -8.54
N TYR A 181 72.77 24.89 -8.72
CA TYR A 181 72.55 26.28 -8.26
C TYR A 181 71.64 27.11 -9.18
N LYS A 182 71.38 26.64 -10.41
CA LYS A 182 70.55 27.34 -11.40
C LYS A 182 69.18 26.71 -11.61
N ASP A 183 69.06 25.39 -11.43
CA ASP A 183 67.78 24.71 -11.59
C ASP A 183 67.01 24.60 -10.27
N PHE A 184 65.86 25.29 -10.23
CA PHE A 184 64.94 25.28 -9.10
C PHE A 184 64.17 23.95 -8.97
N THR A 185 63.98 23.24 -10.07
CA THR A 185 63.26 21.94 -10.11
C THR A 185 64.06 20.88 -9.35
N LEU A 186 65.36 20.75 -9.66
CA LEU A 186 66.27 19.86 -8.96
C LEU A 186 66.44 20.21 -7.47
N GLN A 187 66.38 21.50 -7.10
CA GLN A 187 66.42 21.93 -5.69
C GLN A 187 65.17 21.48 -4.90
N ILE A 188 63.98 21.62 -5.47
CA ILE A 188 62.73 21.13 -4.85
C ILE A 188 62.72 19.60 -4.80
N ASP A 189 63.15 18.92 -5.88
CA ASP A 189 63.18 17.47 -5.92
C ASP A 189 64.16 16.89 -4.88
N MET A 190 65.32 17.52 -4.71
CA MET A 190 66.26 17.19 -3.63
C MET A 190 65.60 17.32 -2.24
N ALA A 191 64.88 18.41 -1.97
CA ALA A 191 64.17 18.60 -0.70
C ALA A 191 63.10 17.53 -0.46
N PHE A 192 62.34 17.16 -1.50
CA PHE A 192 61.33 16.10 -1.42
C PHE A 192 61.97 14.73 -1.17
N ASN A 193 63.07 14.39 -1.85
CA ASN A 193 63.74 13.09 -1.69
C ASN A 193 64.52 12.97 -0.37
N VAL A 194 65.02 14.07 0.21
CA VAL A 194 65.50 14.10 1.60
C VAL A 194 64.36 13.82 2.59
N PHE A 195 63.17 14.38 2.38
CA PHE A 195 62.00 14.06 3.21
C PHE A 195 61.59 12.58 3.07
N PHE A 196 61.57 12.03 1.85
CA PHE A 196 61.27 10.59 1.64
C PHE A 196 62.32 9.68 2.29
N LEU A 197 63.61 10.04 2.29
CA LEU A 197 64.64 9.29 3.00
C LEU A 197 64.38 9.23 4.52
N LEU A 198 63.98 10.36 5.12
CA LEU A 198 63.61 10.41 6.55
C LEU A 198 62.34 9.58 6.84
N TYR A 199 61.32 9.66 5.97
CA TYR A 199 60.10 8.88 6.11
C TYR A 199 60.36 7.37 5.94
N PHE A 200 61.17 6.97 4.96
CA PHE A 200 61.65 5.60 4.81
C PHE A 200 62.37 5.12 6.07
N GLY A 201 63.23 5.95 6.66
CA GLY A 201 63.91 5.65 7.94
C GLY A 201 62.93 5.38 9.09
N LEU A 202 61.89 6.21 9.24
CA LEU A 202 60.84 6.00 10.26
C LEU A 202 60.06 4.70 10.02
N ARG A 203 59.67 4.41 8.77
CA ARG A 203 59.00 3.15 8.41
C ARG A 203 59.91 1.93 8.67
N PHE A 204 61.18 2.01 8.29
CA PHE A 204 62.17 0.96 8.52
C PHE A 204 62.36 0.68 10.02
N ILE A 205 62.37 1.70 10.87
CA ILE A 205 62.44 1.56 12.33
C ILE A 205 61.18 0.87 12.87
N ALA A 206 59.99 1.34 12.50
CA ALA A 206 58.72 0.81 12.97
C ALA A 206 58.45 -0.66 12.56
N ALA A 207 58.92 -1.08 11.38
CA ALA A 207 58.63 -2.40 10.79
C ALA A 207 58.91 -3.59 11.74
N ASN A 208 57.97 -4.51 11.87
CA ASN A 208 58.14 -5.75 12.66
C ASN A 208 59.16 -6.69 12.00
N ASP A 209 59.00 -6.96 10.70
CA ASP A 209 59.95 -7.74 9.90
C ASP A 209 60.70 -6.81 8.93
N LYS A 210 62.03 -6.72 9.09
CA LYS A 210 62.87 -5.86 8.25
C LYS A 210 63.07 -6.39 6.82
N LEU A 211 62.96 -7.71 6.59
CA LEU A 211 63.06 -8.32 5.27
C LEU A 211 61.76 -8.13 4.49
N TRP A 212 60.60 -8.31 5.13
CA TRP A 212 59.30 -8.03 4.51
C TRP A 212 59.22 -6.56 4.10
N PHE A 213 59.57 -5.63 5.00
CA PHE A 213 59.60 -4.20 4.69
C PHE A 213 60.57 -3.84 3.56
N TRP A 214 61.71 -4.54 3.43
CA TRP A 214 62.65 -4.32 2.32
C TRP A 214 62.11 -4.74 0.94
N LEU A 215 61.15 -5.66 0.92
CA LEU A 215 60.49 -6.16 -0.29
C LEU A 215 59.09 -5.56 -0.51
N GLU A 216 58.66 -4.63 0.35
CA GLU A 216 57.41 -3.89 0.22
C GLU A 216 57.48 -2.94 -1.00
N VAL A 217 56.42 -2.91 -1.83
CA VAL A 217 56.39 -2.09 -3.06
C VAL A 217 56.71 -0.61 -2.79
N ASN A 218 56.19 -0.06 -1.68
CA ASN A 218 56.45 1.34 -1.31
C ASN A 218 57.91 1.59 -0.87
N SER A 219 58.65 0.55 -0.48
CA SER A 219 60.10 0.63 -0.20
C SER A 219 60.91 0.49 -1.49
N VAL A 220 60.47 -0.40 -2.40
CA VAL A 220 61.05 -0.56 -3.74
C VAL A 220 60.99 0.74 -4.53
N VAL A 221 59.86 1.47 -4.49
CA VAL A 221 59.75 2.81 -5.10
C VAL A 221 60.78 3.78 -4.52
N ASP A 222 61.00 3.80 -3.21
CA ASP A 222 61.97 4.69 -2.57
C ASP A 222 63.41 4.36 -3.03
N PHE A 223 63.79 3.06 -3.12
CA PHE A 223 65.12 2.66 -3.62
C PHE A 223 65.38 3.03 -5.08
N PHE A 224 64.35 3.10 -5.93
CA PHE A 224 64.50 3.49 -7.34
C PHE A 224 64.31 4.99 -7.62
N THR A 225 63.88 5.78 -6.63
CA THR A 225 63.61 7.22 -6.81
C THR A 225 64.50 8.12 -5.98
N VAL A 226 64.95 7.70 -4.79
CA VAL A 226 65.73 8.53 -3.87
C VAL A 226 67.25 8.50 -4.16
N PRO A 227 67.94 7.34 -4.28
CA PRO A 227 69.38 7.32 -4.60
C PRO A 227 69.77 8.02 -5.92
N PRO A 228 69.02 7.89 -7.04
CA PRO A 228 69.34 8.58 -8.28
C PRO A 228 69.34 10.12 -8.17
N VAL A 229 68.55 10.70 -7.26
CA VAL A 229 68.52 12.16 -7.07
C VAL A 229 69.79 12.64 -6.36
N PHE A 230 70.31 11.89 -5.38
CA PHE A 230 71.62 12.18 -4.78
C PHE A 230 72.76 12.06 -5.81
N VAL A 231 72.70 11.06 -6.71
CA VAL A 231 73.65 10.94 -7.84
C VAL A 231 73.50 12.11 -8.81
N SER A 232 72.27 12.59 -9.05
CA SER A 232 71.99 13.73 -9.93
C SER A 232 72.65 15.02 -9.44
N VAL A 233 72.56 15.31 -8.15
CA VAL A 233 73.24 16.44 -7.50
C VAL A 233 74.76 16.26 -7.51
N TYR A 234 75.27 15.05 -7.25
CA TYR A 234 76.71 14.75 -7.26
C TYR A 234 77.34 14.93 -8.65
N LEU A 235 76.63 14.55 -9.72
CA LEU A 235 77.12 14.65 -11.11
C LEU A 235 76.74 15.95 -11.84
N ASN A 236 75.94 16.84 -11.22
CA ASN A 236 75.31 18.01 -11.87
C ASN A 236 74.65 17.66 -13.22
N ARG A 237 73.95 16.52 -13.25
CA ARG A 237 73.31 15.96 -14.43
C ARG A 237 72.01 15.28 -14.03
N SER A 238 70.94 15.52 -14.77
CA SER A 238 69.65 14.88 -14.56
C SER A 238 69.46 13.71 -15.51
N TRP A 239 68.72 12.71 -15.03
CA TRP A 239 68.29 11.54 -15.79
C TRP A 239 66.84 11.24 -15.43
N LEU A 240 65.98 11.15 -16.45
CA LEU A 240 64.54 10.90 -16.27
C LEU A 240 64.29 9.49 -15.73
N GLY A 241 64.96 8.49 -16.32
CA GLY A 241 65.09 7.13 -15.80
C GLY A 241 63.81 6.54 -15.19
N LEU A 242 63.94 6.01 -13.98
CA LEU A 242 62.85 5.34 -13.24
C LEU A 242 62.01 6.31 -12.38
N ARG A 243 62.08 7.63 -12.60
CA ARG A 243 61.28 8.63 -11.84
C ARG A 243 59.77 8.37 -11.93
N PHE A 244 59.28 7.73 -13.01
CA PHE A 244 57.86 7.36 -13.16
C PHE A 244 57.33 6.43 -12.07
N LEU A 245 58.18 5.66 -11.38
CA LEU A 245 57.77 4.80 -10.26
C LEU A 245 57.16 5.59 -9.10
N ARG A 246 57.37 6.91 -9.04
CA ARG A 246 56.67 7.82 -8.10
C ARG A 246 55.13 7.70 -8.21
N ALA A 247 54.60 7.36 -9.38
CA ALA A 247 53.16 7.16 -9.59
C ALA A 247 52.57 5.98 -8.78
N LEU A 248 53.38 4.97 -8.42
CA LEU A 248 52.94 3.86 -7.56
C LEU A 248 52.61 4.31 -6.13
N ARG A 249 53.15 5.44 -5.65
CA ARG A 249 52.78 5.98 -4.32
C ARG A 249 51.31 6.38 -4.21
N LEU A 250 50.61 6.57 -5.34
CA LEU A 250 49.17 6.84 -5.35
C LEU A 250 48.34 5.65 -4.82
N ILE A 251 48.88 4.42 -4.79
CA ILE A 251 48.20 3.25 -4.20
C ILE A 251 47.83 3.49 -2.73
N GLN A 252 48.68 4.19 -1.97
CA GLN A 252 48.44 4.49 -0.55
C GLN A 252 47.32 5.52 -0.31
N PHE A 253 46.75 6.14 -1.35
CA PHE A 253 45.75 7.21 -1.21
C PHE A 253 44.49 6.77 -0.47
N SER A 254 44.04 5.52 -0.69
CA SER A 254 42.90 4.91 0.02
C SER A 254 43.16 4.79 1.52
N GLU A 255 44.32 4.23 1.91
CA GLU A 255 44.77 4.09 3.29
C GLU A 255 44.92 5.46 3.98
N ILE A 256 45.55 6.41 3.30
CA ILE A 256 45.79 7.78 3.79
C ILE A 256 44.46 8.50 4.10
N LEU A 257 43.48 8.43 3.19
CA LEU A 257 42.16 9.03 3.43
C LEU A 257 41.35 8.30 4.52
N GLN A 258 41.60 7.00 4.73
CA GLN A 258 41.01 6.24 5.84
C GLN A 258 41.62 6.67 7.19
N PHE A 259 42.94 6.84 7.29
CA PHE A 259 43.62 7.36 8.48
C PHE A 259 43.16 8.78 8.86
N LEU A 260 42.79 9.59 7.86
CA LEU A 260 42.21 10.92 8.05
C LEU A 260 40.72 10.91 8.40
N ASN A 261 40.07 9.74 8.50
CA ASN A 261 38.64 9.55 8.73
C ASN A 261 37.73 10.25 7.69
N ILE A 262 38.25 10.47 6.47
CA ILE A 262 37.49 11.05 5.35
C ILE A 262 36.62 9.96 4.70
N LEU A 263 37.21 8.79 4.43
CA LEU A 263 36.47 7.62 3.94
C LEU A 263 35.93 6.80 5.12
N LYS A 264 34.60 6.65 5.16
CA LYS A 264 33.88 6.00 6.28
C LYS A 264 33.01 4.81 5.88
N THR A 265 32.67 4.68 4.59
CA THR A 265 31.81 3.57 4.11
C THR A 265 32.62 2.60 3.28
N SER A 266 32.31 1.30 3.36
CA SER A 266 32.97 0.24 2.58
C SER A 266 33.00 0.59 1.08
N ASN A 267 31.87 1.02 0.52
CA ASN A 267 31.75 1.42 -0.88
C ASN A 267 32.68 2.58 -1.23
N SER A 268 32.81 3.61 -0.37
CA SER A 268 33.73 4.74 -0.60
C SER A 268 35.20 4.32 -0.53
N ILE A 269 35.57 3.42 0.39
CA ILE A 269 36.93 2.90 0.51
C ILE A 269 37.26 2.04 -0.71
N LYS A 270 36.36 1.12 -1.11
CA LYS A 270 36.51 0.25 -2.28
C LYS A 270 36.66 1.05 -3.58
N LEU A 271 35.79 2.05 -3.80
CA LEU A 271 35.83 2.93 -4.97
C LEU A 271 37.17 3.67 -5.09
N VAL A 272 37.61 4.34 -4.02
CA VAL A 272 38.89 5.07 -4.04
C VAL A 272 40.06 4.10 -4.22
N ASN A 273 40.02 2.90 -3.62
CA ASN A 273 41.09 1.91 -3.77
C ASN A 273 41.22 1.42 -5.22
N LEU A 274 40.10 1.05 -5.87
CA LEU A 274 40.07 0.64 -7.28
C LEU A 274 40.60 1.75 -8.19
N CYS A 275 40.12 2.99 -8.01
CA CYS A 275 40.60 4.14 -8.79
C CYS A 275 42.10 4.39 -8.57
N SER A 276 42.60 4.25 -7.33
CA SER A 276 44.01 4.48 -7.00
C SER A 276 44.93 3.43 -7.64
N ILE A 277 44.55 2.16 -7.62
CA ILE A 277 45.31 1.06 -8.25
C ILE A 277 45.27 1.18 -9.79
N PHE A 278 44.11 1.52 -10.36
CA PHE A 278 43.94 1.73 -11.80
C PHE A 278 44.84 2.88 -12.31
N ILE A 279 44.73 4.06 -11.70
CA ILE A 279 45.47 5.27 -12.11
C ILE A 279 46.99 5.09 -11.89
N SER A 280 47.41 4.56 -10.74
CA SER A 280 48.83 4.31 -10.47
C SER A 280 49.45 3.32 -11.45
N THR A 281 48.76 2.22 -11.78
CA THR A 281 49.27 1.22 -12.73
C THR A 281 49.37 1.80 -14.14
N TRP A 282 48.33 2.49 -14.61
CA TRP A 282 48.30 3.13 -15.93
C TRP A 282 49.41 4.17 -16.11
N LEU A 283 49.57 5.10 -15.15
CA LEU A 283 50.62 6.14 -15.20
C LEU A 283 52.03 5.55 -15.10
N THR A 284 52.22 4.48 -14.31
CA THR A 284 53.51 3.79 -14.17
C THR A 284 53.88 3.04 -15.46
N ALA A 285 52.91 2.33 -16.06
CA ALA A 285 53.10 1.65 -17.33
C ALA A 285 53.40 2.64 -18.47
N ALA A 286 52.72 3.79 -18.48
CA ALA A 286 52.97 4.86 -19.45
C ALA A 286 54.39 5.42 -19.33
N GLY A 287 54.90 5.56 -18.10
CA GLY A 287 56.27 6.00 -17.85
C GLY A 287 57.33 4.98 -18.25
N PHE A 288 57.02 3.68 -18.12
CA PHE A 288 57.89 2.60 -18.60
C PHE A 288 58.00 2.61 -20.14
N ILE A 289 56.89 2.62 -20.87
CA ILE A 289 56.94 2.66 -22.34
C ILE A 289 57.54 3.99 -22.86
N HIS A 290 57.29 5.11 -22.17
CA HIS A 290 57.93 6.40 -22.44
C HIS A 290 59.46 6.35 -22.29
N LEU A 291 59.98 5.69 -21.25
CA LEU A 291 61.42 5.51 -21.09
C LEU A 291 61.99 4.64 -22.23
N VAL A 292 61.29 3.55 -22.58
CA VAL A 292 61.77 2.56 -23.56
C VAL A 292 61.78 3.12 -24.99
N GLU A 293 60.66 3.67 -25.48
CA GLU A 293 60.57 4.17 -26.86
C GLU A 293 61.52 5.36 -27.10
N ASN A 294 61.61 6.31 -26.16
CA ASN A 294 62.56 7.42 -26.28
C ASN A 294 64.03 6.97 -26.16
N SER A 295 64.34 5.93 -25.39
CA SER A 295 65.71 5.43 -25.25
C SER A 295 66.18 4.69 -26.51
N GLY A 296 65.31 3.88 -27.13
CA GLY A 296 65.68 2.92 -28.18
C GLY A 296 66.21 1.59 -27.65
N ASP A 297 66.29 0.58 -28.51
CA ASP A 297 66.82 -0.75 -28.18
C ASP A 297 68.37 -0.72 -28.07
N PRO A 298 68.98 -1.30 -27.01
CA PRO A 298 70.44 -1.27 -26.83
C PRO A 298 71.25 -1.96 -27.94
N TRP A 299 70.68 -2.98 -28.58
CA TRP A 299 71.38 -3.80 -29.59
C TRP A 299 71.43 -3.12 -30.96
N GLU A 300 70.53 -2.17 -31.22
CA GLU A 300 70.51 -1.30 -32.40
C GLU A 300 71.28 0.02 -32.14
N ASN A 301 72.21 0.01 -31.18
CA ASN A 301 72.95 1.19 -30.71
C ASN A 301 72.04 2.41 -30.39
N PHE A 302 70.82 2.16 -29.89
CA PHE A 302 69.80 3.18 -29.59
C PHE A 302 69.30 4.00 -30.81
N GLN A 303 69.58 3.57 -32.05
CA GLN A 303 69.19 4.30 -33.27
C GLN A 303 67.70 4.24 -33.60
N ASN A 304 66.98 3.22 -33.11
CA ASN A 304 65.54 3.04 -33.35
C ASN A 304 64.64 3.73 -32.30
N SER A 305 65.16 4.76 -31.62
CA SER A 305 64.40 5.58 -30.68
C SER A 305 63.28 6.36 -31.38
N GLN A 306 62.12 6.44 -30.74
CA GLN A 306 60.96 7.21 -31.20
C GLN A 306 60.67 8.32 -30.20
N PRO A 307 60.74 9.61 -30.59
CA PRO A 307 60.38 10.71 -29.72
C PRO A 307 58.87 10.72 -29.48
N LEU A 308 58.45 10.24 -28.30
CA LEU A 308 57.07 10.28 -27.81
C LEU A 308 57.03 11.07 -26.52
N SER A 309 56.09 11.99 -26.38
CA SER A 309 55.80 12.63 -25.09
C SER A 309 55.14 11.65 -24.13
N TYR A 310 55.27 11.91 -22.82
CA TYR A 310 54.62 11.11 -21.78
C TYR A 310 53.11 11.01 -21.99
N TRP A 311 52.47 12.08 -22.46
CA TRP A 311 51.03 12.12 -22.69
C TRP A 311 50.58 11.30 -23.90
N GLU A 312 51.38 11.18 -24.95
CA GLU A 312 51.14 10.24 -26.06
C GLU A 312 51.27 8.78 -25.60
N CYS A 313 52.20 8.48 -24.68
CA CYS A 313 52.31 7.17 -24.05
C CYS A 313 51.11 6.86 -23.12
N VAL A 314 50.62 7.84 -22.36
CA VAL A 314 49.40 7.73 -21.54
C VAL A 314 48.18 7.44 -22.42
N TYR A 315 48.03 8.15 -23.54
CA TYR A 315 46.99 7.93 -24.56
C TYR A 315 47.08 6.54 -25.19
N LEU A 316 48.26 6.14 -25.68
CA LEU A 316 48.54 4.81 -26.25
C LEU A 316 48.05 3.69 -25.33
N LEU A 317 48.38 3.75 -24.03
CA LEU A 317 47.98 2.71 -23.10
C LEU A 317 46.49 2.72 -22.78
N MET A 318 45.83 3.89 -22.75
CA MET A 318 44.36 3.96 -22.59
C MET A 318 43.64 3.34 -23.80
N VAL A 319 44.02 3.72 -25.01
CA VAL A 319 43.50 3.18 -26.29
C VAL A 319 43.76 1.68 -26.42
N THR A 320 44.86 1.19 -25.85
CA THR A 320 45.22 -0.24 -25.83
C THR A 320 44.40 -1.01 -24.79
N MET A 321 44.31 -0.54 -23.55
CA MET A 321 43.60 -1.25 -22.47
C MET A 321 42.09 -1.26 -22.65
N SER A 322 41.52 -0.26 -23.35
CA SER A 322 40.12 -0.24 -23.79
C SER A 322 39.87 -1.03 -25.08
N THR A 323 40.88 -1.70 -25.64
CA THR A 323 40.84 -2.50 -26.89
C THR A 323 40.43 -1.74 -28.16
N VAL A 324 40.55 -0.40 -28.17
CA VAL A 324 40.16 0.43 -29.32
C VAL A 324 41.23 0.43 -30.42
N GLY A 325 42.51 0.52 -30.05
CA GLY A 325 43.65 0.20 -30.92
C GLY A 325 43.77 0.98 -32.25
N TYR A 326 43.54 2.30 -32.26
CA TYR A 326 43.55 3.14 -33.48
C TYR A 326 44.79 2.98 -34.40
N GLY A 327 45.97 2.73 -33.83
CA GLY A 327 47.22 2.52 -34.59
C GLY A 327 47.88 3.81 -35.10
N ASP A 328 47.38 4.97 -34.68
CA ASP A 328 47.98 6.30 -34.85
C ASP A 328 49.30 6.46 -34.09
N VAL A 329 49.30 6.03 -32.82
CA VAL A 329 50.48 5.87 -31.96
C VAL A 329 50.68 4.38 -31.70
N TYR A 330 51.92 3.90 -31.80
CA TYR A 330 52.29 2.51 -31.53
C TYR A 330 53.77 2.38 -31.18
N ALA A 331 54.14 1.32 -30.46
CA ALA A 331 55.52 1.00 -30.10
C ALA A 331 56.33 0.50 -31.32
N ARG A 332 57.46 1.16 -31.60
CA ARG A 332 58.41 0.76 -32.65
C ARG A 332 59.56 -0.07 -32.10
N THR A 333 60.02 0.19 -30.88
CA THR A 333 61.10 -0.60 -30.28
C THR A 333 60.67 -2.03 -29.99
N THR A 334 61.63 -2.94 -29.97
CA THR A 334 61.41 -4.36 -29.70
C THR A 334 61.10 -4.59 -28.23
N LEU A 335 61.81 -3.89 -27.33
CA LEU A 335 61.51 -3.87 -25.90
C LEU A 335 60.10 -3.30 -25.63
N GLY A 336 59.71 -2.22 -26.32
CA GLY A 336 58.39 -1.62 -26.19
C GLY A 336 57.29 -2.55 -26.67
N ARG A 337 57.45 -3.21 -27.82
CA ARG A 337 56.51 -4.23 -28.31
C ARG A 337 56.38 -5.43 -27.35
N LEU A 338 57.49 -5.90 -26.80
CA LEU A 338 57.48 -6.98 -25.80
C LEU A 338 56.71 -6.56 -24.54
N PHE A 339 56.93 -5.33 -24.06
CA PHE A 339 56.14 -4.76 -22.95
C PHE A 339 54.65 -4.66 -23.30
N MET A 340 54.30 -4.18 -24.49
CA MET A 340 52.90 -4.06 -24.93
C MET A 340 52.19 -5.41 -24.94
N VAL A 341 52.84 -6.53 -25.30
CA VAL A 341 52.25 -7.87 -25.22
C VAL A 341 51.88 -8.24 -23.77
N PHE A 342 52.78 -8.01 -22.81
CA PHE A 342 52.48 -8.25 -21.38
C PHE A 342 51.44 -7.26 -20.84
N PHE A 343 51.48 -6.00 -21.26
CA PHE A 343 50.53 -4.97 -20.84
C PHE A 343 49.12 -5.23 -21.40
N ILE A 344 48.97 -5.75 -22.61
CA ILE A 344 47.65 -6.15 -23.16
C ILE A 344 47.04 -7.25 -22.29
N LEU A 345 47.81 -8.29 -21.93
CA LEU A 345 47.32 -9.40 -21.11
C LEU A 345 46.89 -8.94 -19.70
N GLY A 346 47.69 -8.13 -19.02
CA GLY A 346 47.36 -7.64 -17.67
C GLY A 346 46.34 -6.48 -17.66
N GLY A 347 46.48 -5.55 -18.61
CA GLY A 347 45.65 -4.36 -18.74
C GLY A 347 44.22 -4.66 -19.17
N LEU A 348 44.01 -5.63 -20.07
CA LEU A 348 42.67 -6.09 -20.43
C LEU A 348 41.94 -6.71 -19.23
N ALA A 349 42.63 -7.56 -18.45
CA ALA A 349 42.08 -8.15 -17.25
C ALA A 349 41.74 -7.10 -16.17
N MET A 350 42.58 -6.08 -16.00
CA MET A 350 42.31 -4.94 -15.11
C MET A 350 41.14 -4.10 -15.59
N PHE A 351 41.08 -3.73 -16.88
CA PHE A 351 40.03 -2.90 -17.44
C PHE A 351 38.66 -3.60 -17.36
N ALA A 352 38.60 -4.87 -17.78
CA ALA A 352 37.37 -5.66 -17.78
C ALA A 352 36.82 -5.99 -16.38
N SER A 353 37.63 -5.88 -15.31
CA SER A 353 37.19 -6.11 -13.93
C SER A 353 36.92 -4.80 -13.17
N TYR A 354 37.84 -3.84 -13.21
CA TYR A 354 37.75 -2.64 -12.37
C TYR A 354 36.76 -1.61 -12.94
N VAL A 355 36.64 -1.46 -14.27
CA VAL A 355 35.76 -0.42 -14.85
C VAL A 355 34.28 -0.71 -14.58
N PRO A 356 33.75 -1.93 -14.77
CA PRO A 356 32.36 -2.25 -14.40
C PRO A 356 32.09 -2.05 -12.90
N GLU A 357 33.02 -2.45 -12.03
CA GLU A 357 32.87 -2.33 -10.58
C GLU A 357 32.88 -0.86 -10.10
N ILE A 358 33.73 -0.02 -10.70
CA ILE A 358 33.72 1.44 -10.48
C ILE A 358 32.38 2.05 -10.94
N ILE A 359 31.87 1.64 -12.11
CA ILE A 359 30.56 2.11 -12.62
C ILE A 359 29.42 1.69 -11.69
N GLU A 360 29.41 0.46 -11.19
CA GLU A 360 28.38 -0.03 -10.25
C GLU A 360 28.41 0.75 -8.92
N LEU A 361 29.60 0.99 -8.36
CA LEU A 361 29.77 1.75 -7.12
C LEU A 361 29.35 3.22 -7.25
N ILE A 362 29.52 3.83 -8.44
CA ILE A 362 29.07 5.19 -8.74
C ILE A 362 27.56 5.23 -9.06
N GLY A 363 27.05 4.19 -9.75
CA GLY A 363 25.68 4.05 -10.23
C GLY A 363 24.66 3.73 -9.13
N ASN A 364 25.08 3.17 -8.00
CA ASN A 364 24.25 2.84 -6.82
C ASN A 364 23.68 4.05 -6.05
N ARG A 365 23.33 5.14 -6.74
CA ARG A 365 22.58 6.26 -6.19
C ARG A 365 21.10 5.87 -6.06
N LYS A 366 20.54 5.95 -4.85
CA LYS A 366 19.10 5.74 -4.63
C LYS A 366 18.28 6.82 -5.36
N LYS A 367 17.70 6.45 -6.50
CA LYS A 367 16.82 7.28 -7.35
C LYS A 367 15.72 7.99 -6.56
N TYR A 368 15.12 7.30 -5.59
CA TYR A 368 14.04 7.79 -4.73
C TYR A 368 14.54 8.19 -3.32
N GLY A 369 15.77 8.70 -3.24
CA GLY A 369 16.30 9.42 -2.08
C GLY A 369 15.79 10.86 -1.99
N GLY A 370 16.52 11.74 -1.30
CA GLY A 370 16.09 13.12 -1.09
C GLY A 370 14.95 13.26 -0.07
N SER A 371 14.41 14.47 0.08
CA SER A 371 13.37 14.84 1.05
C SER A 371 12.30 15.70 0.41
N TYR A 372 11.04 15.54 0.83
CA TYR A 372 9.92 16.35 0.38
C TYR A 372 10.14 17.84 0.71
N SER A 373 9.90 18.70 -0.28
CA SER A 373 10.00 20.16 -0.15
C SER A 373 8.61 20.77 -0.05
N ALA A 374 8.08 20.87 1.19
CA ALA A 374 6.76 21.40 1.46
C ALA A 374 6.52 22.78 0.83
N VAL A 375 5.51 22.88 -0.02
CA VAL A 375 5.17 24.10 -0.77
C VAL A 375 4.22 24.98 0.06
N ASN A 376 4.64 26.19 0.40
CA ASN A 376 3.82 27.14 1.18
C ASN A 376 2.44 27.35 0.54
N GLY A 377 1.39 26.99 1.26
CA GLY A 377 -0.01 27.15 0.83
C GLY A 377 -0.64 25.90 0.20
N ARG A 378 0.14 24.85 -0.07
CA ARG A 378 -0.38 23.50 -0.36
C ARG A 378 -0.33 22.63 0.88
N LYS A 379 -1.24 21.66 0.96
CA LYS A 379 -1.19 20.56 1.92
C LYS A 379 -0.55 19.35 1.24
N HIS A 380 -0.04 18.40 2.03
CA HIS A 380 0.30 17.07 1.53
C HIS A 380 -0.21 15.98 2.47
N ILE A 381 -0.46 14.79 1.90
CA ILE A 381 -0.70 13.56 2.64
C ILE A 381 0.46 12.59 2.46
N VAL A 382 0.73 11.78 3.48
CA VAL A 382 1.73 10.70 3.39
C VAL A 382 1.00 9.37 3.26
N VAL A 383 1.21 8.66 2.15
CA VAL A 383 0.63 7.33 1.90
C VAL A 383 1.69 6.26 2.10
N CYS A 384 1.38 5.25 2.89
CA CYS A 384 2.31 4.19 3.26
C CYS A 384 1.58 2.85 3.49
N GLY A 385 2.32 1.83 3.94
CA GLY A 385 1.81 0.46 4.08
C GLY A 385 2.11 -0.34 2.82
N HIS A 386 1.16 -1.16 2.37
CA HIS A 386 1.29 -1.97 1.16
C HIS A 386 1.08 -1.11 -0.11
N ILE A 387 2.15 -0.86 -0.87
CA ILE A 387 2.14 0.01 -2.06
C ILE A 387 2.47 -0.83 -3.30
N THR A 388 1.47 -1.00 -4.18
CA THR A 388 1.50 -1.79 -5.42
C THR A 388 0.76 -1.07 -6.54
N LEU A 389 0.87 -1.55 -7.79
CA LEU A 389 0.20 -0.92 -8.94
C LEU A 389 -1.33 -0.84 -8.75
N GLU A 390 -1.96 -1.93 -8.35
CA GLU A 390 -3.41 -2.04 -8.13
C GLU A 390 -3.89 -1.08 -7.02
N SER A 391 -3.31 -1.19 -5.82
CA SER A 391 -3.68 -0.37 -4.65
C SER A 391 -3.48 1.13 -4.91
N VAL A 392 -2.40 1.51 -5.59
CA VAL A 392 -2.16 2.92 -5.98
C VAL A 392 -3.07 3.36 -7.12
N SER A 393 -3.36 2.51 -8.10
CA SER A 393 -4.27 2.81 -9.21
C SER A 393 -5.68 3.14 -8.70
N ASN A 394 -6.25 2.26 -7.87
CA ASN A 394 -7.56 2.46 -7.27
C ASN A 394 -7.59 3.72 -6.39
N PHE A 395 -6.59 3.89 -5.52
CA PHE A 395 -6.48 5.07 -4.68
C PHE A 395 -6.36 6.37 -5.48
N LEU A 396 -5.52 6.42 -6.53
CA LEU A 396 -5.35 7.63 -7.34
C LEU A 396 -6.57 7.93 -8.24
N LYS A 397 -7.27 6.91 -8.77
CA LYS A 397 -8.54 7.06 -9.49
C LYS A 397 -9.54 7.85 -8.66
N ASP A 398 -9.80 7.39 -7.42
CA ASP A 398 -10.75 8.04 -6.52
C ASP A 398 -10.21 9.35 -5.91
N PHE A 399 -8.92 9.43 -5.54
CA PHE A 399 -8.38 10.60 -4.84
C PHE A 399 -8.27 11.83 -5.75
N LEU A 400 -7.77 11.64 -6.98
CA LEU A 400 -7.52 12.70 -7.98
C LEU A 400 -8.63 12.80 -9.05
N HIS A 401 -9.82 12.27 -8.77
CA HIS A 401 -10.97 12.36 -9.69
C HIS A 401 -11.39 13.81 -9.96
N LYS A 402 -11.83 14.08 -11.19
CA LYS A 402 -12.12 15.44 -11.70
C LYS A 402 -13.25 16.16 -10.96
N ASP A 403 -14.15 15.40 -10.34
CA ASP A 403 -15.39 15.92 -9.76
C ASP A 403 -15.22 16.41 -8.30
N ARG A 404 -14.01 16.29 -7.71
CA ARG A 404 -13.67 17.05 -6.48
C ARG A 404 -13.30 18.49 -6.81
N ASP A 405 -13.91 19.43 -6.10
CA ASP A 405 -13.53 20.85 -6.16
C ASP A 405 -12.06 21.07 -5.71
N ASP A 406 -11.21 21.51 -6.64
CA ASP A 406 -9.82 21.99 -6.50
C ASP A 406 -9.01 21.46 -5.30
N VAL A 407 -8.75 20.15 -5.30
CA VAL A 407 -7.89 19.46 -4.32
C VAL A 407 -6.42 19.90 -4.47
N ASN A 408 -6.05 20.98 -3.80
CA ASN A 408 -4.65 21.44 -3.65
C ASN A 408 -3.91 20.64 -2.56
N VAL A 409 -3.91 19.30 -2.72
CA VAL A 409 -3.23 18.33 -1.84
C VAL A 409 -2.27 17.48 -2.67
N GLU A 410 -0.99 17.47 -2.28
CA GLU A 410 0.04 16.63 -2.89
C GLU A 410 0.13 15.27 -2.16
N ILE A 411 0.47 14.20 -2.90
CA ILE A 411 0.47 12.83 -2.40
C ILE A 411 1.90 12.31 -2.35
N VAL A 412 2.40 12.05 -1.14
CA VAL A 412 3.78 11.62 -0.90
C VAL A 412 3.79 10.15 -0.47
N PHE A 413 4.18 9.25 -1.37
CA PHE A 413 4.29 7.82 -1.08
C PHE A 413 5.60 7.48 -0.37
N LEU A 414 5.53 6.71 0.72
CA LEU A 414 6.68 6.21 1.48
C LEU A 414 6.67 4.69 1.57
N HIS A 415 7.58 4.03 0.85
CA HIS A 415 7.69 2.57 0.81
C HIS A 415 9.15 2.09 0.77
N ASN A 416 9.45 0.93 1.34
CA ASN A 416 10.83 0.42 1.44
C ASN A 416 11.31 -0.23 0.13
N ILE A 417 10.41 -0.89 -0.60
CA ILE A 417 10.66 -1.48 -1.91
C ILE A 417 10.49 -0.40 -2.99
N SER A 418 11.42 -0.33 -3.94
CA SER A 418 11.35 0.57 -5.11
C SER A 418 10.18 0.20 -6.04
N PRO A 419 9.52 1.17 -6.70
CA PRO A 419 8.42 0.90 -7.61
C PRO A 419 8.88 0.05 -8.81
N ASN A 420 7.97 -0.77 -9.35
CA ASN A 420 8.17 -1.41 -10.64
C ASN A 420 7.97 -0.40 -11.78
N LEU A 421 8.30 -0.80 -13.02
CA LEU A 421 8.26 0.12 -14.18
C LEU A 421 6.85 0.67 -14.48
N GLU A 422 5.81 -0.09 -14.18
CA GLU A 422 4.40 0.29 -14.35
C GLU A 422 3.99 1.36 -13.32
N LEU A 423 4.35 1.15 -12.05
CA LEU A 423 4.12 2.12 -10.98
C LEU A 423 4.97 3.39 -11.19
N GLU A 424 6.18 3.28 -11.75
CA GLU A 424 6.93 4.45 -12.23
C GLU A 424 6.20 5.21 -13.34
N ALA A 425 5.55 4.51 -14.27
CA ALA A 425 4.77 5.15 -15.34
C ALA A 425 3.52 5.84 -14.78
N LEU A 426 2.84 5.22 -13.82
CA LEU A 426 1.70 5.82 -13.10
C LEU A 426 2.12 7.08 -12.32
N PHE A 427 3.24 7.06 -11.60
CA PHE A 427 3.77 8.26 -10.93
C PHE A 427 4.16 9.36 -11.94
N LYS A 428 4.81 9.02 -13.07
CA LYS A 428 5.13 9.99 -14.13
C LYS A 428 3.88 10.61 -14.77
N ARG A 429 2.76 9.88 -14.84
CA ARG A 429 1.46 10.40 -15.32
C ARG A 429 0.89 11.49 -14.40
N HIS A 430 1.20 11.45 -13.10
CA HIS A 430 0.74 12.39 -12.08
C HIS A 430 1.88 13.23 -11.47
N PHE A 431 2.92 13.53 -12.25
CA PHE A 431 4.19 14.14 -11.81
C PHE A 431 4.05 15.44 -10.99
N THR A 432 2.99 16.23 -11.17
CA THR A 432 2.76 17.48 -10.43
C THR A 432 1.93 17.33 -9.15
N GLN A 433 1.52 16.10 -8.83
CA GLN A 433 0.59 15.76 -7.75
C GLN A 433 1.12 14.63 -6.86
N VAL A 434 2.00 13.77 -7.39
CA VAL A 434 2.45 12.53 -6.75
C VAL A 434 3.98 12.45 -6.72
N GLU A 435 4.55 12.31 -5.52
CA GLU A 435 5.96 12.02 -5.30
C GLU A 435 6.15 10.68 -4.57
N PHE A 436 7.28 10.02 -4.79
CA PHE A 436 7.62 8.75 -4.16
C PHE A 436 9.01 8.78 -3.52
N TYR A 437 9.11 8.35 -2.27
CA TYR A 437 10.36 8.23 -1.50
C TYR A 437 10.59 6.80 -1.01
N GLN A 438 11.78 6.26 -1.27
CA GLN A 438 12.16 4.94 -0.79
C GLN A 438 12.63 5.02 0.67
N GLY A 439 11.85 4.51 1.63
CA GLY A 439 12.13 4.54 3.06
C GLY A 439 11.14 3.73 3.89
N SER A 440 11.28 3.71 5.21
CA SER A 440 10.35 2.98 6.10
C SER A 440 9.69 3.90 7.11
N VAL A 441 8.38 3.78 7.28
CA VAL A 441 7.58 4.45 8.33
C VAL A 441 8.13 4.17 9.74
N LEU A 442 8.76 3.01 9.94
CA LEU A 442 9.36 2.61 11.22
C LEU A 442 10.67 3.35 11.54
N ASN A 443 11.20 4.14 10.60
CA ASN A 443 12.43 4.92 10.75
C ASN A 443 12.10 6.42 10.93
N PRO A 444 12.39 7.04 12.09
CA PRO A 444 12.07 8.45 12.32
C PRO A 444 12.83 9.41 11.39
N HIS A 445 13.95 8.98 10.80
CA HIS A 445 14.64 9.78 9.77
C HIS A 445 13.87 9.81 8.44
N ASP A 446 13.12 8.77 8.09
CA ASP A 446 12.28 8.76 6.88
C ASP A 446 10.99 9.56 7.10
N LEU A 447 10.41 9.50 8.31
CA LEU A 447 9.29 10.35 8.73
C LEU A 447 9.63 11.85 8.63
N ALA A 448 10.80 12.26 9.14
CA ALA A 448 11.32 13.61 9.00
C ALA A 448 11.62 14.00 7.53
N ARG A 449 11.81 13.02 6.65
CA ARG A 449 12.20 13.20 5.24
C ARG A 449 10.98 13.40 4.33
N VAL A 450 9.83 12.83 4.69
CA VAL A 450 8.52 13.10 4.06
C VAL A 450 7.72 14.20 4.77
N LYS A 451 8.33 14.90 5.74
CA LYS A 451 7.76 16.05 6.47
C LYS A 451 6.43 15.70 7.15
N ILE A 452 6.36 14.54 7.79
CA ILE A 452 5.16 14.06 8.50
C ILE A 452 4.70 15.07 9.58
N GLU A 453 5.62 15.87 10.13
CA GLU A 453 5.32 16.94 11.09
C GLU A 453 4.48 18.11 10.54
N SER A 454 4.27 18.15 9.21
CA SER A 454 3.46 19.15 8.50
C SER A 454 2.46 18.55 7.50
N ALA A 455 2.34 17.22 7.47
CA ALA A 455 1.36 16.53 6.65
C ALA A 455 -0.05 16.67 7.26
N ASP A 456 -1.06 16.72 6.40
CA ASP A 456 -2.45 16.89 6.81
C ASP A 456 -3.06 15.59 7.38
N ALA A 457 -2.68 14.46 6.78
CA ALA A 457 -3.00 13.12 7.25
C ALA A 457 -1.95 12.11 6.78
N CYS A 458 -1.89 10.96 7.46
CA CYS A 458 -1.19 9.78 7.00
C CYS A 458 -2.19 8.66 6.69
N LEU A 459 -2.10 8.08 5.49
CA LEU A 459 -2.95 6.98 5.05
C LEU A 459 -2.11 5.69 5.02
N ILE A 460 -2.65 4.61 5.60
CA ILE A 460 -1.98 3.30 5.65
C ILE A 460 -2.83 2.27 4.90
N LEU A 461 -2.30 1.77 3.79
CA LEU A 461 -2.89 0.73 2.95
C LEU A 461 -2.46 -0.66 3.45
N ALA A 462 -3.40 -1.62 3.45
CA ALA A 462 -3.14 -3.00 3.84
C ALA A 462 -3.07 -3.92 2.61
N ASN A 463 -2.29 -5.00 2.69
CA ASN A 463 -2.39 -6.07 1.69
C ASN A 463 -3.69 -6.86 1.93
N LYS A 464 -4.70 -6.68 1.08
CA LYS A 464 -5.98 -7.40 1.15
C LYS A 464 -5.83 -8.92 0.97
N TYR A 465 -4.76 -9.35 0.30
CA TYR A 465 -4.54 -10.72 -0.18
C TYR A 465 -3.30 -11.37 0.50
N CYS A 466 -3.01 -11.00 1.75
CA CYS A 466 -1.89 -11.56 2.50
C CYS A 466 -2.20 -12.94 3.08
N ALA A 467 -1.19 -13.82 3.15
CA ALA A 467 -1.33 -15.18 3.67
C ALA A 467 -1.92 -15.24 5.11
N ASP A 468 -1.47 -14.33 5.98
CA ASP A 468 -1.93 -14.18 7.38
C ASP A 468 -2.41 -12.74 7.61
N PRO A 469 -3.74 -12.51 7.72
CA PRO A 469 -4.31 -11.19 8.00
C PRO A 469 -3.91 -10.60 9.34
N ASP A 470 -3.67 -11.41 10.37
CA ASP A 470 -3.31 -10.91 11.71
C ASP A 470 -1.86 -10.37 11.71
N ALA A 471 -0.97 -10.93 10.88
CA ALA A 471 0.41 -10.46 10.72
C ALA A 471 0.52 -9.13 9.95
N GLU A 472 -0.29 -8.90 8.92
CA GLU A 472 -0.33 -7.60 8.22
C GLU A 472 -1.03 -6.53 9.08
N ASP A 473 -2.09 -6.88 9.81
CA ASP A 473 -2.71 -5.98 10.79
C ASP A 473 -1.75 -5.59 11.92
N ALA A 474 -1.01 -6.53 12.49
CA ALA A 474 0.04 -6.23 13.47
C ALA A 474 1.13 -5.32 12.87
N SER A 475 1.48 -5.51 11.60
CA SER A 475 2.39 -4.63 10.87
C SER A 475 1.82 -3.22 10.68
N ASN A 476 0.52 -3.08 10.41
CA ASN A 476 -0.17 -1.79 10.34
C ASN A 476 -0.23 -1.09 11.70
N ILE A 477 -0.56 -1.80 12.78
CA ILE A 477 -0.54 -1.27 14.15
C ILE A 477 0.86 -0.74 14.50
N MET A 478 1.93 -1.44 14.12
CA MET A 478 3.31 -0.96 14.33
C MET A 478 3.65 0.28 13.47
N ARG A 479 3.11 0.39 12.25
CA ARG A 479 3.20 1.62 11.42
C ARG A 479 2.51 2.80 12.13
N VAL A 480 1.28 2.61 12.65
CA VAL A 480 0.53 3.61 13.43
C VAL A 480 1.31 4.06 14.67
N ILE A 481 1.83 3.11 15.47
CA ILE A 481 2.60 3.41 16.69
C ILE A 481 3.84 4.25 16.36
N SER A 482 4.58 3.93 15.29
CA SER A 482 5.75 4.70 14.87
C SER A 482 5.41 6.16 14.52
N ILE A 483 4.34 6.36 13.73
CA ILE A 483 3.87 7.70 13.33
C ILE A 483 3.41 8.50 14.55
N LYS A 484 2.54 7.93 15.40
CA LYS A 484 2.01 8.61 16.61
C LYS A 484 3.12 8.92 17.63
N ASN A 485 4.15 8.09 17.73
CA ASN A 485 5.31 8.36 18.58
C ASN A 485 6.19 9.51 18.05
N TYR A 486 6.25 9.70 16.73
CA TYR A 486 6.97 10.83 16.12
C TYR A 486 6.16 12.13 16.17
N HIS A 487 4.86 12.09 15.83
CA HIS A 487 3.97 13.25 15.87
C HIS A 487 2.55 12.85 16.32
N PRO A 488 2.21 12.96 17.62
CA PRO A 488 0.94 12.46 18.17
C PRO A 488 -0.34 13.04 17.54
N LYS A 489 -0.29 14.27 17.03
CA LYS A 489 -1.46 15.05 16.55
C LYS A 489 -1.82 14.83 15.08
N ILE A 490 -1.06 14.03 14.33
CA ILE A 490 -1.38 13.79 12.91
C ILE A 490 -2.60 12.88 12.83
N ARG A 491 -3.53 13.20 11.92
CA ARG A 491 -4.65 12.33 11.59
C ARG A 491 -4.14 11.08 10.88
N ILE A 492 -4.49 9.89 11.37
CA ILE A 492 -4.15 8.62 10.72
C ILE A 492 -5.41 7.90 10.27
N ILE A 493 -5.44 7.50 9.00
CA ILE A 493 -6.47 6.62 8.45
C ILE A 493 -5.79 5.30 8.07
N THR A 494 -6.22 4.18 8.65
CA THR A 494 -5.63 2.86 8.40
C THR A 494 -6.69 1.86 7.94
N GLN A 495 -6.36 1.06 6.93
CA GLN A 495 -7.06 -0.18 6.68
C GLN A 495 -6.70 -1.19 7.77
N MET A 496 -7.68 -2.00 8.20
CA MET A 496 -7.51 -3.18 9.05
C MET A 496 -8.26 -4.34 8.40
N LEU A 497 -7.68 -5.52 8.39
CA LEU A 497 -8.30 -6.71 7.80
C LEU A 497 -9.32 -7.31 8.78
N GLN A 498 -8.91 -7.52 10.03
CA GLN A 498 -9.72 -8.15 11.08
C GLN A 498 -10.31 -7.15 12.08
N TYR A 499 -11.46 -7.51 12.66
CA TYR A 499 -12.14 -6.65 13.63
C TYR A 499 -11.49 -6.65 15.02
N HIS A 500 -10.96 -7.78 15.49
CA HIS A 500 -10.32 -7.83 16.82
C HIS A 500 -9.05 -6.99 16.88
N ASN A 501 -8.22 -6.99 15.82
CA ASN A 501 -6.99 -6.19 15.76
C ASN A 501 -7.25 -4.68 15.86
N LYS A 502 -8.40 -4.22 15.38
CA LYS A 502 -8.87 -2.83 15.52
C LYS A 502 -8.90 -2.35 16.97
N ALA A 503 -9.18 -3.23 17.94
CA ALA A 503 -9.20 -2.88 19.36
C ALA A 503 -7.81 -2.45 19.87
N HIS A 504 -6.72 -2.97 19.30
CA HIS A 504 -5.36 -2.59 19.69
C HIS A 504 -5.04 -1.12 19.35
N LEU A 505 -5.69 -0.52 18.34
CA LEU A 505 -5.54 0.90 18.02
C LEU A 505 -6.14 1.79 19.13
N LEU A 506 -7.28 1.39 19.71
CA LEU A 506 -7.93 2.12 20.81
C LEU A 506 -7.08 2.14 22.10
N ASN A 507 -6.14 1.20 22.23
CA ASN A 507 -5.20 1.14 23.36
C ASN A 507 -3.97 2.08 23.18
N ILE A 508 -3.80 2.70 22.01
CA ILE A 508 -2.71 3.66 21.76
C ILE A 508 -3.10 5.01 22.38
N PRO A 509 -2.34 5.57 23.35
CA PRO A 509 -2.75 6.77 24.09
C PRO A 509 -2.79 8.07 23.26
N SER A 510 -2.31 8.02 22.02
CA SER A 510 -2.34 9.13 21.05
C SER A 510 -3.30 8.88 19.88
N TRP A 511 -4.13 7.83 19.94
CA TRP A 511 -5.21 7.58 18.99
C TRP A 511 -6.48 8.29 19.44
N ASN A 512 -6.97 9.22 18.62
CA ASN A 512 -8.10 10.08 18.93
C ASN A 512 -9.10 10.15 17.77
N TRP A 513 -10.10 9.26 17.83
CA TRP A 513 -11.25 9.23 16.91
C TRP A 513 -12.07 10.54 16.86
N LYS A 514 -11.84 11.51 17.77
CA LYS A 514 -12.47 12.84 17.73
C LYS A 514 -11.68 13.87 16.91
N GLU A 515 -10.42 13.59 16.59
CA GLU A 515 -9.56 14.37 15.69
C GLU A 515 -9.40 13.69 14.32
N GLY A 516 -10.24 12.68 14.02
CA GLY A 516 -10.31 11.99 12.73
C GLY A 516 -9.40 10.77 12.60
N ASP A 517 -8.84 10.22 13.68
CA ASP A 517 -8.14 8.94 13.58
C ASP A 517 -9.13 7.79 13.30
N ASP A 518 -9.08 7.25 12.08
CA ASP A 518 -10.08 6.35 11.52
C ASP A 518 -9.48 4.98 11.18
N ALA A 519 -10.15 3.91 11.61
CA ALA A 519 -9.76 2.53 11.32
C ALA A 519 -10.82 1.83 10.47
N ILE A 520 -10.54 1.69 9.17
CA ILE A 520 -11.43 1.07 8.19
C ILE A 520 -11.23 -0.44 8.24
N CYS A 521 -12.07 -1.15 9.00
CA CYS A 521 -12.03 -2.60 9.06
C CYS A 521 -12.77 -3.22 7.87
N LEU A 522 -12.03 -3.91 7.00
CA LEU A 522 -12.58 -4.50 5.78
C LEU A 522 -13.54 -5.67 6.09
N ALA A 523 -13.21 -6.56 7.04
CA ALA A 523 -14.12 -7.62 7.47
C ALA A 523 -15.38 -7.10 8.19
N GLU A 524 -15.31 -5.94 8.86
CA GLU A 524 -16.49 -5.28 9.47
C GLU A 524 -17.45 -4.79 8.38
N LEU A 525 -16.93 -4.06 7.40
CA LEU A 525 -17.72 -3.42 6.35
C LEU A 525 -18.21 -4.44 5.32
N LYS A 526 -17.35 -5.33 4.82
CA LYS A 526 -17.70 -6.38 3.85
C LYS A 526 -18.87 -7.23 4.35
N ALA A 527 -18.71 -7.84 5.53
CA ALA A 527 -19.74 -8.68 6.12
C ALA A 527 -21.00 -7.88 6.47
N GLY A 528 -20.85 -6.62 6.88
CA GLY A 528 -21.97 -5.73 7.14
C GLY A 528 -22.79 -5.35 5.89
N PHE A 529 -22.15 -5.00 4.77
CA PHE A 529 -22.84 -4.69 3.51
C PHE A 529 -23.64 -5.89 3.02
N ILE A 530 -23.04 -7.08 3.07
CA ILE A 530 -23.69 -8.35 2.76
C ILE A 530 -24.87 -8.61 3.74
N ALA A 531 -24.68 -8.39 5.05
CA ALA A 531 -25.74 -8.52 6.06
C ALA A 531 -26.94 -7.59 5.81
N GLN A 532 -26.71 -6.36 5.35
CA GLN A 532 -27.80 -5.45 4.98
C GLN A 532 -28.48 -5.87 3.66
N SER A 533 -27.73 -6.41 2.69
CA SER A 533 -28.33 -7.00 1.48
C SER A 533 -29.21 -8.22 1.78
N CYS A 534 -28.95 -8.98 2.84
CA CYS A 534 -29.87 -10.01 3.36
C CYS A 534 -31.19 -9.47 3.94
N LEU A 535 -31.28 -8.16 4.20
CA LEU A 535 -32.49 -7.46 4.65
C LEU A 535 -33.19 -6.76 3.49
N ALA A 536 -32.44 -6.16 2.57
CA ALA A 536 -32.90 -5.48 1.37
C ALA A 536 -31.91 -5.70 0.22
N GLN A 537 -32.24 -6.59 -0.72
CA GLN A 537 -31.32 -7.02 -1.78
C GLN A 537 -30.89 -5.83 -2.66
N GLY A 538 -29.60 -5.73 -2.97
CA GLY A 538 -29.03 -4.60 -3.73
C GLY A 538 -28.54 -3.42 -2.89
N LEU A 539 -28.75 -3.41 -1.56
CA LEU A 539 -28.27 -2.31 -0.73
C LEU A 539 -26.73 -2.20 -0.71
N SER A 540 -26.00 -3.32 -0.81
CA SER A 540 -24.54 -3.33 -0.92
C SER A 540 -24.05 -2.50 -2.12
N THR A 541 -24.62 -2.73 -3.30
CA THR A 541 -24.38 -1.97 -4.54
C THR A 541 -24.76 -0.50 -4.38
N MET A 542 -25.96 -0.25 -3.83
CA MET A 542 -26.45 1.10 -3.56
C MET A 542 -25.45 1.90 -2.72
N LEU A 543 -24.98 1.34 -1.61
CA LEU A 543 -24.08 2.06 -0.71
C LEU A 543 -22.67 2.18 -1.29
N ALA A 544 -22.15 1.15 -1.98
CA ALA A 544 -20.86 1.22 -2.67
C ALA A 544 -20.80 2.36 -3.71
N ASN A 545 -21.89 2.56 -4.45
CA ASN A 545 -21.99 3.62 -5.46
C ASN A 545 -22.01 5.04 -4.84
N LEU A 546 -22.35 5.20 -3.56
CA LEU A 546 -22.41 6.52 -2.89
C LEU A 546 -21.07 7.00 -2.31
N PHE A 547 -20.00 6.19 -2.36
CA PHE A 547 -18.67 6.55 -1.83
C PHE A 547 -17.47 6.24 -2.75
N SER A 548 -17.63 5.42 -3.80
CA SER A 548 -16.76 5.53 -4.99
C SER A 548 -17.17 6.74 -5.80
N MET A 549 -16.22 7.57 -6.23
CA MET A 549 -16.58 8.73 -7.07
C MET A 549 -16.48 8.38 -8.54
N ARG A 550 -17.53 8.69 -9.33
CA ARG A 550 -17.63 8.23 -10.72
C ARG A 550 -18.23 9.28 -11.64
N SER A 551 -17.54 9.51 -12.76
CA SER A 551 -18.00 10.42 -13.81
C SER A 551 -19.36 9.96 -14.38
N TYR A 552 -20.34 10.87 -14.49
CA TYR A 552 -21.62 10.55 -15.13
C TYR A 552 -21.44 10.27 -16.63
N ILE A 553 -21.80 9.05 -17.06
CA ILE A 553 -21.79 8.63 -18.47
C ILE A 553 -23.22 8.74 -19.01
N LYS A 554 -23.41 9.58 -20.03
CA LYS A 554 -24.70 9.74 -20.70
C LYS A 554 -24.90 8.65 -21.77
N ILE A 555 -25.77 7.69 -21.49
CA ILE A 555 -26.30 6.74 -22.49
C ILE A 555 -27.55 7.36 -23.13
N GLU A 556 -27.65 7.30 -24.46
CA GLU A 556 -28.83 7.81 -25.21
C GLU A 556 -29.88 6.73 -25.49
N GLU A 557 -29.47 5.47 -25.55
CA GLU A 557 -30.35 4.31 -25.73
C GLU A 557 -31.14 4.01 -24.45
N ASP A 558 -32.35 3.47 -24.59
CA ASP A 558 -33.23 3.19 -23.46
C ASP A 558 -32.96 1.80 -22.85
N THR A 559 -31.79 1.67 -22.21
CA THR A 559 -31.35 0.43 -21.54
C THR A 559 -31.45 0.54 -20.02
N TRP A 560 -31.32 -0.59 -19.31
CA TRP A 560 -31.25 -0.58 -17.84
C TRP A 560 -30.05 0.24 -17.31
N GLN A 561 -28.93 0.25 -18.05
CA GLN A 561 -27.70 0.97 -17.68
C GLN A 561 -27.91 2.48 -17.60
N LYS A 562 -28.73 3.07 -18.49
CA LYS A 562 -29.08 4.50 -18.48
C LYS A 562 -29.69 4.92 -17.13
N TYR A 563 -30.67 4.17 -16.65
CA TYR A 563 -31.35 4.43 -15.37
C TYR A 563 -30.47 4.11 -14.16
N TYR A 564 -29.63 3.08 -14.26
CA TYR A 564 -28.61 2.77 -13.25
C TYR A 564 -27.58 3.90 -13.11
N LEU A 565 -27.08 4.46 -14.21
CA LEU A 565 -26.03 5.49 -14.23
C LEU A 565 -26.51 6.86 -13.74
N GLU A 566 -27.78 7.21 -13.94
CA GLU A 566 -28.40 8.35 -13.25
C GLU A 566 -28.32 8.19 -11.72
N GLY A 567 -28.47 6.95 -11.24
CA GLY A 567 -28.23 6.59 -9.84
C GLY A 567 -26.76 6.65 -9.44
N VAL A 568 -25.83 6.10 -10.23
CA VAL A 568 -24.39 6.02 -9.93
C VAL A 568 -23.74 7.39 -9.72
N ALA A 569 -24.20 8.44 -10.41
CA ALA A 569 -23.68 9.79 -10.27
C ALA A 569 -24.12 10.53 -8.97
N ASN A 570 -24.67 9.81 -7.99
CA ASN A 570 -25.00 10.36 -6.68
C ASN A 570 -23.93 9.99 -5.65
N GLU A 571 -23.49 10.98 -4.87
CA GLU A 571 -22.49 10.82 -3.81
C GLU A 571 -23.06 11.25 -2.44
N MET A 572 -22.40 10.82 -1.37
CA MET A 572 -22.76 11.18 0.00
C MET A 572 -21.96 12.38 0.52
N TYR A 573 -22.68 13.46 0.87
CA TYR A 573 -22.09 14.74 1.29
C TYR A 573 -22.53 15.16 2.70
N THR A 574 -21.76 16.05 3.33
CA THR A 574 -22.11 16.66 4.63
C THR A 574 -22.14 18.19 4.54
N GLU A 575 -23.16 18.81 5.13
CA GLU A 575 -23.36 20.28 5.08
C GLU A 575 -24.16 20.78 6.27
N TYR A 576 -23.88 22.00 6.74
CA TYR A 576 -24.67 22.61 7.81
C TYR A 576 -26.05 23.08 7.33
N LEU A 577 -27.09 22.79 8.11
CA LEU A 577 -28.44 23.30 7.83
C LEU A 577 -28.51 24.81 8.05
N SER A 578 -29.25 25.50 7.17
CA SER A 578 -29.61 26.92 7.38
C SER A 578 -30.41 27.13 8.66
N SER A 579 -30.25 28.29 9.29
CA SER A 579 -31.07 28.73 10.43
C SER A 579 -32.57 28.79 10.12
N ALA A 580 -32.95 28.86 8.83
CA ALA A 580 -34.34 28.74 8.37
C ALA A 580 -35.01 27.39 8.68
N PHE A 581 -34.25 26.35 9.06
CA PHE A 581 -34.77 25.03 9.43
C PHE A 581 -34.86 24.79 10.96
N VAL A 582 -34.33 25.69 11.79
CA VAL A 582 -34.30 25.52 13.25
C VAL A 582 -35.73 25.43 13.83
N GLY A 583 -35.94 24.50 14.76
CA GLY A 583 -37.26 24.23 15.36
C GLY A 583 -38.22 23.41 14.49
N LEU A 584 -37.92 23.16 13.21
CA LEU A 584 -38.69 22.23 12.37
C LEU A 584 -38.37 20.77 12.72
N SER A 585 -39.32 19.87 12.44
CA SER A 585 -39.15 18.41 12.56
C SER A 585 -38.39 17.85 11.37
N PHE A 586 -37.60 16.78 11.58
CA PHE A 586 -36.79 16.17 10.52
C PHE A 586 -37.59 15.81 9.25
N PRO A 587 -38.75 15.11 9.30
CA PRO A 587 -39.55 14.85 8.09
C PRO A 587 -39.99 16.11 7.32
N THR A 588 -40.28 17.21 8.04
CA THR A 588 -40.63 18.51 7.42
C THR A 588 -39.44 19.14 6.70
N VAL A 589 -38.22 18.95 7.21
CA VAL A 589 -36.99 19.43 6.56
C VAL A 589 -36.63 18.54 5.37
N CYS A 590 -36.78 17.22 5.47
CA CYS A 590 -36.56 16.31 4.35
C CYS A 590 -37.51 16.56 3.19
N GLU A 591 -38.80 16.84 3.46
CA GLU A 591 -39.76 17.28 2.42
C GLU A 591 -39.28 18.56 1.73
N LEU A 592 -38.91 19.60 2.49
CA LEU A 592 -38.42 20.86 1.91
C LEU A 592 -37.12 20.67 1.11
N CYS A 593 -36.17 19.89 1.62
CA CYS A 593 -34.93 19.59 0.92
C CYS A 593 -35.18 18.83 -0.39
N TYR A 594 -36.03 17.80 -0.37
CA TYR A 594 -36.29 17.00 -1.57
C TYR A 594 -37.11 17.78 -2.61
N VAL A 595 -38.20 18.43 -2.21
CA VAL A 595 -39.12 19.15 -3.13
C VAL A 595 -38.56 20.47 -3.63
N LYS A 596 -37.96 21.30 -2.76
CA LYS A 596 -37.47 22.65 -3.12
C LYS A 596 -36.00 22.69 -3.49
N LEU A 597 -35.16 21.90 -2.83
CA LEU A 597 -33.71 21.92 -3.07
C LEU A 597 -33.22 20.79 -3.98
N LYS A 598 -34.05 19.78 -4.29
CA LYS A 598 -33.64 18.52 -4.95
C LYS A 598 -32.47 17.84 -4.24
N LEU A 599 -32.52 17.79 -2.90
CA LEU A 599 -31.50 17.18 -2.03
C LEU A 599 -32.15 16.14 -1.10
N LEU A 600 -31.61 14.92 -1.06
CA LEU A 600 -32.12 13.84 -0.20
C LEU A 600 -31.39 13.82 1.15
N LEU A 601 -32.04 14.34 2.19
CA LEU A 601 -31.51 14.36 3.57
C LEU A 601 -31.80 13.04 4.29
N ILE A 602 -30.75 12.31 4.70
CA ILE A 602 -30.86 10.97 5.30
C ILE A 602 -30.61 10.95 6.82
N ALA A 603 -29.64 11.73 7.29
CA ALA A 603 -29.25 11.75 8.70
C ALA A 603 -28.87 13.16 9.17
N ILE A 604 -28.79 13.35 10.50
CA ILE A 604 -28.31 14.58 11.13
C ILE A 604 -27.36 14.31 12.31
N GLU A 605 -26.45 15.24 12.56
CA GLU A 605 -25.69 15.33 13.81
C GLU A 605 -26.56 15.98 14.91
N TYR A 606 -26.90 15.20 15.93
CA TYR A 606 -27.65 15.67 17.09
C TYR A 606 -26.72 15.90 18.31
N LYS A 607 -26.95 17.00 19.03
CA LYS A 607 -26.22 17.38 20.24
C LYS A 607 -27.18 17.34 21.44
N SER A 608 -26.80 16.62 22.50
CA SER A 608 -27.61 16.52 23.73
C SER A 608 -27.20 17.58 24.76
N GLU A 609 -28.18 18.27 25.35
CA GLU A 609 -27.94 19.31 26.36
C GLU A 609 -27.69 18.76 27.78
N GLN A 610 -27.87 17.46 28.01
CA GLN A 610 -27.70 16.87 29.34
C GLN A 610 -26.27 17.08 29.87
N ARG A 611 -26.15 17.66 31.07
CA ARG A 611 -24.90 18.26 31.58
C ARG A 611 -23.68 17.33 31.63
N GLU A 612 -23.88 16.03 31.80
CA GLU A 612 -22.82 15.02 31.84
C GLU A 612 -22.43 14.50 30.44
N SER A 613 -23.26 14.73 29.42
CA SER A 613 -23.09 14.23 28.05
C SER A 613 -22.43 15.22 27.08
N ARG A 614 -21.84 16.31 27.59
CA ARG A 614 -21.29 17.47 26.83
C ARG A 614 -20.24 17.17 25.74
N SER A 615 -19.79 15.92 25.58
CA SER A 615 -18.82 15.50 24.55
C SER A 615 -19.42 14.60 23.45
N ARG A 616 -20.69 14.17 23.51
CA ARG A 616 -21.25 13.17 22.59
C ARG A 616 -22.17 13.79 21.53
N LYS A 617 -21.56 14.13 20.38
CA LYS A 617 -22.26 14.17 19.09
C LYS A 617 -22.82 12.78 18.79
N ARG A 618 -24.05 12.66 18.29
CA ARG A 618 -24.61 11.40 17.79
C ARG A 618 -25.19 11.61 16.39
N ILE A 619 -24.85 10.73 15.44
CA ILE A 619 -25.50 10.69 14.13
C ILE A 619 -26.84 9.96 14.31
N LEU A 620 -27.94 10.60 13.91
CA LEU A 620 -29.28 10.00 13.90
C LEU A 620 -29.75 9.86 12.46
N ILE A 621 -30.03 8.62 12.04
CA ILE A 621 -30.50 8.28 10.69
C ILE A 621 -32.03 8.24 10.69
N ASN A 622 -32.67 9.01 9.81
CA ASN A 622 -34.12 9.23 9.73
C ASN A 622 -34.83 9.39 11.11
N PRO A 623 -34.46 10.37 11.95
CA PRO A 623 -35.14 10.58 13.24
C PRO A 623 -36.60 11.04 13.05
N GLY A 624 -37.50 10.50 13.88
CA GLY A 624 -38.93 10.83 13.82
C GLY A 624 -39.30 12.26 14.25
N ASN A 625 -40.57 12.63 14.06
CA ASN A 625 -41.14 13.98 14.29
C ASN A 625 -40.89 14.62 15.67
N HIS A 626 -40.50 13.83 16.68
CA HIS A 626 -40.15 14.31 18.01
C HIS A 626 -38.79 15.05 18.05
N VAL A 627 -37.88 14.75 17.12
CA VAL A 627 -36.59 15.48 16.99
C VAL A 627 -36.80 16.76 16.21
N LYS A 628 -36.34 17.88 16.79
CA LYS A 628 -36.33 19.21 16.16
C LYS A 628 -34.90 19.62 15.81
N MET A 629 -34.74 20.35 14.70
CA MET A 629 -33.42 20.83 14.29
C MET A 629 -32.91 21.90 15.26
N GLN A 630 -31.64 21.80 15.64
CA GLN A 630 -30.92 22.79 16.43
C GLN A 630 -30.10 23.69 15.49
N GLU A 631 -29.61 24.83 16.00
CA GLU A 631 -28.65 25.63 15.24
C GLU A 631 -27.28 24.94 15.14
N GLY A 632 -26.66 25.00 13.96
CA GLY A 632 -25.41 24.30 13.68
C GLY A 632 -25.54 22.77 13.67
N THR A 633 -26.73 22.21 13.40
CA THR A 633 -26.90 20.80 13.02
C THR A 633 -26.27 20.56 11.65
N LEU A 634 -25.40 19.54 11.57
CA LEU A 634 -24.88 19.01 10.30
C LEU A 634 -25.90 18.03 9.71
N GLY A 635 -26.23 18.16 8.43
CA GLY A 635 -27.05 17.24 7.66
C GLY A 635 -26.20 16.37 6.73
N PHE A 636 -26.64 15.12 6.53
CA PHE A 636 -26.04 14.16 5.61
C PHE A 636 -26.96 13.96 4.41
N PHE A 637 -26.45 14.27 3.22
CA PHE A 637 -27.23 14.36 1.99
C PHE A 637 -26.72 13.37 0.93
N ILE A 638 -27.64 12.88 0.10
CA ILE A 638 -27.32 12.35 -1.22
C ILE A 638 -27.64 13.43 -2.27
N ALA A 639 -26.69 13.68 -3.17
CA ALA A 639 -26.80 14.59 -4.32
C ALA A 639 -25.73 14.26 -5.38
N SER A 640 -25.78 14.89 -6.55
CA SER A 640 -24.84 14.63 -7.66
C SER A 640 -23.67 15.62 -7.82
N ASP A 641 -23.57 16.65 -6.96
CA ASP A 641 -22.46 17.61 -6.93
C ASP A 641 -22.44 18.29 -5.55
N ALA A 642 -21.26 18.43 -4.94
CA ALA A 642 -21.05 19.20 -3.71
C ALA A 642 -21.67 20.61 -3.76
N LYS A 643 -21.69 21.25 -4.94
CA LYS A 643 -22.26 22.59 -5.18
C LYS A 643 -23.79 22.60 -5.06
N GLU A 644 -24.46 21.50 -5.38
CA GLU A 644 -25.91 21.34 -5.17
C GLU A 644 -26.23 21.37 -3.67
N VAL A 645 -25.39 20.73 -2.84
CA VAL A 645 -25.61 20.59 -1.38
C VAL A 645 -25.47 21.91 -0.64
N LYS A 646 -24.59 22.82 -1.09
CA LYS A 646 -24.43 24.19 -0.54
C LYS A 646 -25.76 24.97 -0.50
N ARG A 647 -26.75 24.61 -1.32
CA ARG A 647 -28.12 25.20 -1.27
C ARG A 647 -28.79 25.03 0.09
N ALA A 648 -28.54 23.93 0.82
CA ALA A 648 -29.09 23.68 2.15
C ALA A 648 -28.63 24.72 3.20
N PHE A 649 -27.39 25.19 3.11
CA PHE A 649 -26.84 26.23 3.98
C PHE A 649 -27.29 27.65 3.57
N PHE A 650 -27.54 27.88 2.27
CA PHE A 650 -27.99 29.17 1.74
C PHE A 650 -29.51 29.37 1.72
N TYR A 651 -30.31 28.34 2.02
CA TYR A 651 -31.78 28.46 2.02
C TYR A 651 -32.26 29.52 3.01
N CYS A 652 -33.21 30.36 2.59
CA CYS A 652 -33.80 31.39 3.42
C CYS A 652 -35.26 31.57 3.00
N LYS A 653 -36.19 31.28 3.90
CA LYS A 653 -37.62 31.27 3.59
C LYS A 653 -38.10 32.60 2.98
N ALA A 654 -37.68 33.72 3.56
CA ALA A 654 -38.06 35.06 3.11
C ALA A 654 -37.50 35.47 1.72
N CYS A 655 -36.52 34.74 1.17
CA CYS A 655 -35.94 35.02 -0.15
C CYS A 655 -36.28 33.94 -1.19
N HIS A 656 -36.52 32.70 -0.76
CA HIS A 656 -36.47 31.52 -1.63
C HIS A 656 -37.75 30.67 -1.63
N ASP A 657 -38.79 30.99 -0.85
CA ASP A 657 -40.07 30.24 -0.83
C ASP A 657 -40.71 30.17 -2.23
N ASP A 658 -40.74 31.28 -2.97
CA ASP A 658 -41.36 31.38 -4.31
C ASP A 658 -40.48 30.86 -5.45
N ILE A 659 -39.25 30.40 -5.16
CA ILE A 659 -38.33 29.90 -6.20
C ILE A 659 -38.71 28.45 -6.57
N THR A 660 -38.76 28.20 -7.88
CA THR A 660 -39.03 26.89 -8.50
C THR A 660 -37.76 26.22 -9.05
N ASP A 661 -36.80 26.99 -9.58
CA ASP A 661 -35.51 26.49 -10.04
C ASP A 661 -34.45 26.54 -8.90
N PRO A 662 -33.97 25.40 -8.38
CA PRO A 662 -33.00 25.37 -7.30
C PRO A 662 -31.66 26.01 -7.67
N LYS A 663 -31.31 26.14 -8.96
CA LYS A 663 -30.05 26.78 -9.41
C LYS A 663 -30.02 28.30 -9.14
N ARG A 664 -31.17 28.89 -8.83
CA ARG A 664 -31.31 30.30 -8.40
C ARG A 664 -31.08 30.51 -6.90
N ILE A 665 -31.05 29.43 -6.09
CA ILE A 665 -30.84 29.50 -4.64
C ILE A 665 -29.36 29.77 -4.35
N LYS A 666 -29.04 31.02 -4.00
CA LYS A 666 -27.67 31.48 -3.70
C LYS A 666 -27.64 32.20 -2.35
N LYS A 667 -26.44 32.49 -1.84
CA LYS A 667 -26.25 33.21 -0.56
C LYS A 667 -26.99 34.56 -0.57
N CYS A 668 -28.07 34.66 0.21
CA CYS A 668 -28.86 35.87 0.34
C CYS A 668 -28.21 36.91 1.28
N GLY A 669 -28.66 38.16 1.21
CA GLY A 669 -28.19 39.27 2.06
C GLY A 669 -28.89 39.37 3.42
N CYS A 670 -29.72 38.40 3.81
CA CYS A 670 -30.40 38.44 5.10
C CYS A 670 -29.41 38.31 6.26
N LYS A 671 -29.52 39.20 7.25
CA LYS A 671 -28.77 39.05 8.50
C LYS A 671 -29.21 37.76 9.21
N ARG A 672 -28.23 37.02 9.74
CA ARG A 672 -28.52 35.97 10.73
C ARG A 672 -29.04 36.62 12.00
N ILE A 673 -29.98 35.97 12.67
CA ILE A 673 -30.58 36.46 13.91
C ILE A 673 -29.74 35.92 15.08
N GLU A 674 -28.65 36.60 15.40
CA GLU A 674 -28.10 36.68 16.76
C GLU A 674 -26.95 37.68 16.81
N ASP A 675 -27.15 38.82 17.49
CA ASP A 675 -26.09 39.66 18.10
C ASP A 675 -26.67 40.78 18.99
N GLU A 676 -27.66 40.46 19.85
CA GLU A 676 -28.07 41.33 20.96
C GLU A 676 -28.13 40.55 22.28
N HIS A 677 -27.02 40.55 23.02
CA HIS A 677 -27.05 40.33 24.47
C HIS A 677 -27.61 41.59 25.16
N PRO A 678 -28.78 41.55 25.84
CA PRO A 678 -29.29 42.66 26.63
C PRO A 678 -28.47 42.81 27.92
N SER A 679 -27.30 43.45 27.81
CA SER A 679 -26.46 43.78 28.95
C SER A 679 -27.12 44.84 29.86
N THR A 680 -26.85 44.72 31.16
CA THR A 680 -27.62 45.38 32.22
C THR A 680 -27.54 46.90 32.21
N LEU A 681 -28.70 47.59 32.27
CA LEU A 681 -28.83 48.92 32.89
C LEU A 681 -30.23 49.09 33.47
N SER A 682 -30.35 49.73 34.64
CA SER A 682 -31.58 49.72 35.46
C SER A 682 -32.03 51.12 35.91
N PRO A 683 -33.35 51.38 35.99
CA PRO A 683 -33.90 52.56 36.65
C PRO A 683 -34.59 52.25 38.00
N LYS A 684 -33.85 52.48 39.08
CA LYS A 684 -34.25 53.07 40.39
C LYS A 684 -35.66 52.82 40.97
N LYS A 685 -35.69 52.24 42.19
CA LYS A 685 -36.86 52.17 43.10
C LYS A 685 -37.45 53.54 43.47
N LYS A 686 -38.79 53.63 43.59
CA LYS A 686 -39.52 54.56 44.48
C LYS A 686 -40.95 54.01 44.74
N GLN A 687 -41.22 53.16 45.74
CA GLN A 687 -41.33 53.37 47.20
C GLN A 687 -42.74 53.81 47.70
N ARG A 688 -43.43 52.84 48.35
CA ARG A 688 -44.35 52.90 49.51
C ARG A 688 -45.90 53.02 49.41
N ASN A 689 -46.51 52.11 50.19
CA ASN A 689 -47.78 52.16 50.98
C ASN A 689 -49.15 52.24 50.26
N GLY A 690 -50.14 51.44 50.72
CA GLY A 690 -51.51 51.54 50.19
C GLY A 690 -52.70 50.69 50.71
N GLY A 691 -52.60 49.83 51.74
CA GLY A 691 -53.78 49.25 52.45
C GLY A 691 -54.66 48.20 51.72
N MET A 692 -55.18 47.20 52.46
CA MET A 692 -56.06 46.14 51.93
C MET A 692 -57.54 46.55 51.84
N ARG A 693 -58.29 45.90 50.92
CA ARG A 693 -59.46 45.07 51.33
C ARG A 693 -59.96 44.09 50.25
N ASN A 694 -60.03 42.82 50.66
CA ASN A 694 -60.99 41.76 50.34
C ASN A 694 -61.31 41.38 48.87
N SER A 695 -60.82 40.20 48.47
CA SER A 695 -61.61 39.14 47.81
C SER A 695 -60.99 37.77 48.16
N PRO A 696 -61.78 36.66 48.20
CA PRO A 696 -61.36 35.43 48.87
C PRO A 696 -60.54 34.45 47.99
N ASN A 697 -59.59 33.76 48.62
CA ASN A 697 -58.94 32.58 48.06
C ASN A 697 -59.91 31.40 48.02
N CYS A 698 -60.17 30.81 46.84
CA CYS A 698 -60.66 29.43 46.75
C CYS A 698 -60.35 28.78 45.39
N SER A 699 -59.16 28.17 45.28
CA SER A 699 -58.82 27.21 44.21
C SER A 699 -57.95 26.10 44.82
N PRO A 700 -58.40 24.84 44.85
CA PRO A 700 -57.69 23.77 45.55
C PRO A 700 -56.41 23.36 44.82
N LYS A 701 -55.46 22.79 45.58
CA LYS A 701 -54.23 22.19 45.03
C LYS A 701 -54.61 20.96 44.18
N MET A 702 -54.48 21.05 42.86
CA MET A 702 -54.33 19.84 42.05
C MET A 702 -52.88 19.34 42.19
N MET A 703 -52.73 18.05 42.50
CA MET A 703 -51.41 17.42 42.62
C MET A 703 -50.78 17.22 41.24
N ARG A 704 -49.45 17.26 41.17
CA ARG A 704 -48.74 16.56 40.11
C ARG A 704 -49.05 15.07 40.26
N HIS A 705 -49.49 14.42 39.19
CA HIS A 705 -49.43 12.98 39.08
C HIS A 705 -48.18 12.62 38.28
N ASP A 706 -47.20 12.03 38.96
CA ASP A 706 -46.19 11.22 38.29
C ASP A 706 -46.89 9.96 37.71
N PRO A 707 -46.61 9.57 36.45
CA PRO A 707 -47.03 8.27 35.91
C PRO A 707 -46.12 7.14 36.43
N LEU A 708 -45.92 7.09 37.75
CA LEU A 708 -45.20 6.04 38.48
C LEU A 708 -45.94 5.70 39.78
N LEU A 709 -47.05 4.96 39.66
CA LEU A 709 -47.56 4.02 40.67
C LEU A 709 -48.73 3.22 40.09
N ILE A 710 -48.60 1.90 40.06
CA ILE A 710 -49.65 0.96 39.64
C ILE A 710 -50.49 0.61 40.89
N PRO A 711 -51.83 0.74 40.87
CA PRO A 711 -52.69 0.12 41.87
C PRO A 711 -52.65 -1.40 41.66
N GLY A 712 -52.19 -2.15 42.67
CA GLY A 712 -51.90 -3.57 42.51
C GLY A 712 -53.14 -4.42 42.21
N ASN A 713 -53.04 -5.26 41.18
CA ASN A 713 -53.82 -6.49 41.07
C ASN A 713 -52.83 -7.65 40.85
N GLU A 714 -52.15 -8.04 41.93
CA GLU A 714 -51.06 -9.03 41.91
C GLU A 714 -51.57 -10.45 41.60
N GLN A 715 -51.48 -10.85 40.32
CA GLN A 715 -51.08 -12.20 39.93
C GLN A 715 -50.82 -12.28 38.41
N ILE A 716 -49.81 -13.09 38.04
CA ILE A 716 -49.28 -13.34 36.68
C ILE A 716 -48.31 -12.22 36.20
N GLU A 717 -47.27 -12.63 35.44
CA GLU A 717 -46.17 -11.82 34.85
C GLU A 717 -45.13 -11.13 35.78
N SER A 718 -44.81 -11.70 36.94
CA SER A 718 -43.67 -11.24 37.78
C SER A 718 -42.35 -12.02 37.65
N MET A 719 -42.28 -13.05 36.80
CA MET A 719 -41.07 -13.89 36.64
C MET A 719 -40.19 -13.54 35.42
N ASP A 720 -40.73 -12.81 34.43
CA ASP A 720 -40.10 -12.69 33.10
C ASP A 720 -39.04 -11.57 33.02
N ALA A 721 -39.03 -10.64 33.98
CA ALA A 721 -38.16 -9.45 34.01
C ALA A 721 -36.66 -9.76 34.25
N ASN A 722 -36.33 -10.93 34.80
CA ASN A 722 -34.93 -11.35 35.05
C ASN A 722 -34.24 -11.98 33.82
N VAL A 723 -34.96 -12.20 32.71
CA VAL A 723 -34.39 -12.84 31.51
C VAL A 723 -33.57 -11.83 30.70
N LYS A 724 -32.26 -12.01 30.64
CA LYS A 724 -31.35 -11.26 29.75
C LYS A 724 -31.66 -11.59 28.28
N ARG A 725 -32.35 -10.68 27.58
CA ARG A 725 -32.76 -10.80 26.16
C ARG A 725 -31.92 -9.96 25.19
N TYR A 726 -31.16 -9.01 25.72
CA TYR A 726 -30.34 -8.05 24.96
C TYR A 726 -28.92 -7.98 25.53
N ASP A 727 -28.01 -7.41 24.75
CA ASP A 727 -26.66 -7.09 25.23
C ASP A 727 -26.67 -5.95 26.28
N SER A 728 -25.51 -5.65 26.88
CA SER A 728 -25.33 -4.59 27.88
C SER A 728 -25.66 -3.18 27.39
N THR A 729 -25.56 -2.91 26.09
CA THR A 729 -25.89 -1.60 25.48
C THR A 729 -27.35 -1.51 25.01
N GLY A 730 -28.02 -2.64 24.75
CA GLY A 730 -29.38 -2.69 24.20
C GLY A 730 -29.46 -2.59 22.68
N MET A 731 -28.32 -2.68 21.98
CA MET A 731 -28.22 -2.52 20.54
C MET A 731 -28.45 -3.85 19.78
N PHE A 732 -28.27 -5.00 20.44
CA PHE A 732 -28.34 -6.34 19.85
C PHE A 732 -29.09 -7.34 20.72
N HIS A 733 -29.73 -8.32 20.08
CA HIS A 733 -30.33 -9.47 20.75
C HIS A 733 -29.25 -10.44 21.26
N TRP A 734 -29.44 -10.93 22.48
CA TRP A 734 -28.46 -11.78 23.17
C TRP A 734 -29.12 -13.04 23.75
N CYS A 735 -28.39 -14.14 23.77
CA CYS A 735 -28.73 -15.32 24.56
C CYS A 735 -27.51 -15.84 25.35
N PRO A 736 -27.73 -16.66 26.39
CA PRO A 736 -26.66 -17.41 27.04
C PRO A 736 -25.84 -18.20 26.02
N SER A 737 -24.55 -18.41 26.32
CA SER A 737 -23.65 -19.19 25.48
C SER A 737 -24.18 -20.62 25.28
N LYS A 738 -24.08 -21.12 24.05
CA LYS A 738 -24.51 -22.46 23.65
C LYS A 738 -23.32 -23.29 23.20
N GLU A 739 -23.24 -24.52 23.69
CA GLU A 739 -22.37 -25.55 23.13
C GLU A 739 -22.74 -25.81 21.65
N ILE A 740 -21.75 -26.01 20.79
CA ILE A 740 -21.95 -26.11 19.33
C ILE A 740 -22.87 -27.28 18.94
N GLU A 741 -22.82 -28.38 19.68
CA GLU A 741 -23.68 -29.56 19.47
C GLU A 741 -25.19 -29.28 19.65
N LYS A 742 -25.57 -28.13 20.24
CA LYS A 742 -26.97 -27.69 20.39
C LYS A 742 -27.48 -26.83 19.22
N VAL A 743 -26.63 -26.54 18.23
CA VAL A 743 -26.99 -25.80 17.00
C VAL A 743 -26.67 -26.57 15.72
N ILE A 744 -25.92 -27.66 15.82
CA ILE A 744 -25.67 -28.59 14.71
C ILE A 744 -26.98 -29.31 14.36
N LEU A 745 -27.28 -29.37 13.06
CA LEU A 745 -28.39 -30.13 12.49
C LEU A 745 -27.82 -31.17 11.53
N THR A 746 -28.28 -32.42 11.61
CA THR A 746 -28.08 -33.37 10.51
C THR A 746 -28.95 -32.99 9.31
N ARG A 747 -28.61 -33.51 8.11
CA ARG A 747 -29.40 -33.33 6.88
C ARG A 747 -30.88 -33.73 7.07
N SER A 748 -31.15 -34.74 7.87
CA SER A 748 -32.52 -35.19 8.19
C SER A 748 -33.26 -34.18 9.08
N GLU A 749 -32.63 -33.70 10.16
CA GLU A 749 -33.23 -32.71 11.08
C GLU A 749 -33.43 -31.35 10.41
N ALA A 750 -32.52 -30.95 9.52
CA ALA A 750 -32.68 -29.78 8.67
C ALA A 750 -33.95 -29.91 7.80
N SER A 751 -34.13 -31.04 7.10
CA SER A 751 -35.31 -31.26 6.24
C SER A 751 -36.63 -31.45 7.00
N MET A 752 -36.57 -31.83 8.28
CA MET A 752 -37.72 -31.83 9.21
C MET A 752 -38.04 -30.44 9.76
N THR A 753 -37.07 -29.52 9.76
CA THR A 753 -37.24 -28.15 10.23
C THR A 753 -37.74 -27.28 9.08
N VAL A 754 -38.98 -26.80 9.17
CA VAL A 754 -39.59 -25.96 8.12
C VAL A 754 -38.96 -24.55 8.14
N LEU A 755 -37.82 -24.43 7.45
CA LEU A 755 -37.08 -23.19 7.27
C LEU A 755 -37.59 -22.44 6.04
N SER A 756 -38.10 -21.23 6.28
CA SER A 756 -38.61 -20.28 5.27
C SER A 756 -38.40 -18.86 5.83
N GLY A 757 -38.16 -17.87 4.97
CA GLY A 757 -37.84 -16.50 5.42
C GLY A 757 -36.50 -16.43 6.17
N HIS A 758 -35.51 -17.20 5.70
CA HIS A 758 -34.25 -17.45 6.40
C HIS A 758 -33.03 -17.14 5.52
N VAL A 759 -31.85 -17.03 6.13
CA VAL A 759 -30.58 -16.78 5.44
C VAL A 759 -29.72 -18.05 5.46
N VAL A 760 -29.27 -18.51 4.29
CA VAL A 760 -28.29 -19.59 4.14
C VAL A 760 -26.92 -18.95 3.93
N VAL A 761 -25.91 -19.34 4.71
CA VAL A 761 -24.54 -18.84 4.57
C VAL A 761 -23.62 -20.00 4.22
N CYS A 762 -23.23 -20.07 2.95
CA CYS A 762 -22.33 -21.05 2.38
C CYS A 762 -20.88 -20.59 2.59
N ILE A 763 -20.07 -21.41 3.26
CA ILE A 763 -18.68 -21.09 3.63
C ILE A 763 -17.73 -22.14 3.07
N PHE A 764 -16.76 -21.67 2.29
CA PHE A 764 -15.59 -22.44 1.89
C PHE A 764 -14.41 -22.09 2.81
N GLY A 765 -14.04 -23.00 3.71
CA GLY A 765 -12.96 -22.76 4.66
C GLY A 765 -12.49 -24.03 5.36
N ASP A 766 -11.17 -24.15 5.50
CA ASP A 766 -10.46 -25.29 6.07
C ASP A 766 -9.79 -24.97 7.41
N VAL A 767 -9.25 -25.99 8.09
CA VAL A 767 -8.59 -25.86 9.41
C VAL A 767 -7.44 -24.84 9.39
N THR A 768 -6.75 -24.70 8.26
CA THR A 768 -5.62 -23.77 8.04
C THR A 768 -6.03 -22.40 7.51
N SER A 769 -7.28 -22.21 7.10
CA SER A 769 -7.74 -20.94 6.48
C SER A 769 -7.84 -19.80 7.51
N ALA A 770 -7.74 -18.56 7.04
CA ALA A 770 -7.93 -17.37 7.89
C ALA A 770 -9.40 -17.24 8.35
N LEU A 771 -9.64 -16.57 9.48
CA LEU A 771 -10.99 -16.30 9.96
C LEU A 771 -11.64 -15.19 9.12
N VAL A 772 -12.91 -15.33 8.77
CA VAL A 772 -13.67 -14.31 8.02
C VAL A 772 -14.34 -13.34 8.99
N GLY A 773 -14.62 -13.78 10.23
CA GLY A 773 -15.22 -12.95 11.27
C GLY A 773 -16.73 -12.84 11.09
N LEU A 774 -17.41 -13.99 10.97
CA LEU A 774 -18.86 -14.14 10.77
C LEU A 774 -19.70 -13.43 11.84
N ARG A 775 -19.13 -13.11 13.00
CA ARG A 775 -19.71 -12.17 13.99
C ARG A 775 -20.18 -10.87 13.32
N ASN A 776 -19.43 -10.36 12.36
CA ASN A 776 -19.74 -9.11 11.64
C ASN A 776 -20.92 -9.27 10.65
N LEU A 777 -21.19 -10.49 10.18
CA LEU A 777 -22.37 -10.84 9.36
C LEU A 777 -23.61 -11.05 10.24
N VAL A 778 -23.46 -11.71 11.38
CA VAL A 778 -24.57 -12.07 12.27
C VAL A 778 -25.03 -10.89 13.13
N MET A 779 -24.11 -10.03 13.59
CA MET A 779 -24.44 -8.92 14.49
C MET A 779 -25.49 -7.95 13.89
N PRO A 780 -25.38 -7.44 12.64
CA PRO A 780 -26.39 -6.57 12.05
C PRO A 780 -27.74 -7.27 11.89
N LEU A 781 -27.73 -8.55 11.50
CA LEU A 781 -28.91 -9.43 11.42
C LEU A 781 -29.55 -9.77 12.78
N ARG A 782 -28.96 -9.30 13.89
CA ARG A 782 -29.46 -9.48 15.26
C ARG A 782 -29.67 -8.17 16.01
N ALA A 783 -29.61 -7.03 15.30
CA ALA A 783 -29.88 -5.70 15.85
C ALA A 783 -31.25 -5.61 16.55
N SER A 784 -31.35 -4.76 17.58
CA SER A 784 -32.50 -4.66 18.48
C SER A 784 -33.70 -3.86 17.93
N ASN A 785 -33.55 -3.26 16.75
CA ASN A 785 -34.59 -2.59 15.93
C ASN A 785 -35.46 -3.59 15.13
N PHE A 786 -35.23 -4.88 15.29
CA PHE A 786 -36.17 -5.94 14.90
C PHE A 786 -36.88 -6.51 16.13
N HIS A 787 -38.06 -7.10 15.94
CA HIS A 787 -38.67 -7.97 16.95
C HIS A 787 -38.10 -9.39 16.86
N TYR A 788 -38.06 -10.11 17.99
CA TYR A 788 -37.53 -11.47 18.05
C TYR A 788 -38.19 -12.44 17.05
N HIS A 789 -39.47 -12.23 16.70
CA HIS A 789 -40.15 -13.02 15.67
C HIS A 789 -39.68 -12.66 14.25
N GLU A 790 -39.43 -11.39 13.95
CA GLU A 790 -38.92 -10.89 12.64
C GLU A 790 -37.47 -11.32 12.35
N LEU A 791 -36.70 -11.72 13.36
CA LEU A 791 -35.31 -12.17 13.17
C LEU A 791 -35.24 -13.39 12.23
N LYS A 792 -34.72 -13.20 11.01
CA LYS A 792 -34.46 -14.28 10.03
C LYS A 792 -33.52 -15.34 10.63
N PRO A 793 -33.87 -16.63 10.65
CA PRO A 793 -32.94 -17.70 11.04
C PRO A 793 -31.70 -17.69 10.14
N ILE A 794 -30.54 -18.03 10.69
CA ILE A 794 -29.28 -18.15 9.94
C ILE A 794 -28.82 -19.61 10.01
N VAL A 795 -28.53 -20.20 8.85
CA VAL A 795 -27.99 -21.56 8.73
C VAL A 795 -26.63 -21.49 8.02
N PHE A 796 -25.57 -21.87 8.72
CA PHE A 796 -24.24 -22.01 8.13
C PHE A 796 -24.10 -23.39 7.47
N VAL A 797 -23.61 -23.43 6.24
CA VAL A 797 -23.34 -24.65 5.47
C VAL A 797 -21.86 -24.67 5.09
N GLY A 798 -21.08 -25.59 5.66
CA GLY A 798 -19.64 -25.66 5.45
C GLY A 798 -18.92 -26.62 6.40
N SER A 799 -17.58 -26.52 6.44
CA SER A 799 -16.74 -27.37 7.28
C SER A 799 -16.96 -27.13 8.77
N LEU A 800 -17.19 -28.21 9.52
CA LEU A 800 -17.40 -28.15 10.97
C LEU A 800 -16.14 -27.66 11.71
N ASP A 801 -14.95 -28.03 11.25
CA ASP A 801 -13.69 -27.69 11.92
C ASP A 801 -13.27 -26.23 11.68
N TYR A 802 -13.75 -25.62 10.59
CA TYR A 802 -13.73 -24.17 10.43
C TYR A 802 -14.69 -23.50 11.41
N LEU A 803 -15.97 -23.90 11.38
CA LEU A 803 -17.03 -23.27 12.18
C LEU A 803 -16.80 -23.40 13.70
N ARG A 804 -16.12 -24.48 14.15
CA ARG A 804 -15.65 -24.65 15.53
C ARG A 804 -14.75 -23.49 16.01
N ARG A 805 -13.88 -22.96 15.14
CA ARG A 805 -12.97 -21.84 15.46
C ARG A 805 -13.72 -20.52 15.59
N GLU A 806 -14.73 -20.29 14.74
CA GLU A 806 -15.53 -19.06 14.80
C GLU A 806 -16.63 -19.08 15.86
N TRP A 807 -17.06 -20.25 16.34
CA TRP A 807 -18.20 -20.41 17.24
C TRP A 807 -18.07 -19.65 18.57
N GLU A 808 -16.86 -19.46 19.08
CA GLU A 808 -16.58 -18.64 20.28
C GLU A 808 -17.10 -17.21 20.15
N THR A 809 -17.14 -16.65 18.93
CA THR A 809 -17.66 -15.31 18.65
C THR A 809 -19.17 -15.27 18.35
N LEU A 810 -19.79 -16.43 18.13
CA LEU A 810 -21.16 -16.58 17.64
C LEU A 810 -22.15 -17.12 18.69
N HIS A 811 -21.66 -17.81 19.72
CA HIS A 811 -22.48 -18.61 20.63
C HIS A 811 -23.51 -17.82 21.48
N ASN A 812 -23.47 -16.49 21.47
CA ASN A 812 -24.44 -15.61 22.14
C ASN A 812 -25.61 -15.15 21.25
N PHE A 813 -25.69 -15.55 19.98
CA PHE A 813 -26.77 -15.13 19.09
C PHE A 813 -27.97 -16.11 19.06
N PRO A 814 -29.22 -15.59 19.01
CA PRO A 814 -30.42 -16.42 18.84
C PRO A 814 -30.62 -16.83 17.37
N LYS A 815 -31.38 -17.91 17.13
CA LYS A 815 -31.73 -18.44 15.80
C LYS A 815 -30.51 -18.62 14.86
N VAL A 816 -29.47 -19.29 15.32
CA VAL A 816 -28.29 -19.67 14.52
C VAL A 816 -28.17 -21.20 14.54
N PHE A 817 -27.93 -21.79 13.37
CA PHE A 817 -27.81 -23.24 13.16
C PHE A 817 -26.61 -23.55 12.25
N ILE A 818 -26.10 -24.78 12.33
CA ILE A 818 -24.98 -25.28 11.53
C ILE A 818 -25.38 -26.59 10.86
N LEU A 819 -25.26 -26.68 9.54
CA LEU A 819 -25.31 -27.94 8.79
C LEU A 819 -23.88 -28.29 8.33
N PRO A 820 -23.20 -29.25 8.98
CA PRO A 820 -21.86 -29.67 8.60
C PRO A 820 -21.89 -30.38 7.24
N GLY A 821 -21.18 -29.85 6.25
CA GLY A 821 -21.24 -30.33 4.87
C GLY A 821 -20.41 -29.45 3.91
N THR A 822 -20.82 -29.40 2.64
CA THR A 822 -20.21 -28.52 1.63
C THR A 822 -21.28 -27.82 0.79
N PRO A 823 -21.15 -26.51 0.49
CA PRO A 823 -22.07 -25.79 -0.39
C PRO A 823 -22.23 -26.39 -1.80
N LEU A 824 -21.24 -27.17 -2.28
CA LEU A 824 -21.35 -27.82 -3.60
C LEU A 824 -22.32 -29.01 -3.59
N SER A 825 -22.66 -29.54 -2.41
CA SER A 825 -23.60 -30.65 -2.23
C SER A 825 -25.05 -30.19 -2.37
N ARG A 826 -25.64 -30.45 -3.54
CA ARG A 826 -27.08 -30.20 -3.79
C ARG A 826 -28.00 -30.89 -2.76
N ALA A 827 -27.54 -31.96 -2.12
CA ALA A 827 -28.31 -32.65 -1.08
C ALA A 827 -28.41 -31.84 0.23
N ASP A 828 -27.36 -31.09 0.58
CA ASP A 828 -27.36 -30.20 1.76
C ASP A 828 -28.12 -28.90 1.47
N LEU A 829 -27.94 -28.33 0.28
CA LEU A 829 -28.70 -27.16 -0.19
C LEU A 829 -30.22 -27.44 -0.28
N ARG A 830 -30.63 -28.65 -0.69
CA ARG A 830 -32.04 -29.06 -0.64
C ARG A 830 -32.54 -29.23 0.80
N ALA A 831 -31.72 -29.77 1.70
CA ALA A 831 -32.14 -30.04 3.09
C ALA A 831 -32.37 -28.79 3.93
N VAL A 832 -31.73 -27.65 3.59
CA VAL A 832 -32.02 -26.34 4.20
C VAL A 832 -33.19 -25.60 3.54
N ASN A 833 -33.82 -26.16 2.49
CA ASN A 833 -34.85 -25.51 1.68
C ASN A 833 -34.38 -24.18 1.06
N ILE A 834 -33.24 -24.19 0.35
CA ILE A 834 -32.65 -22.98 -0.27
C ILE A 834 -33.60 -22.22 -1.23
N ASN A 835 -34.59 -22.89 -1.81
CA ASN A 835 -35.64 -22.27 -2.63
C ASN A 835 -36.69 -21.47 -1.83
N LEU A 836 -36.59 -21.46 -0.49
CA LEU A 836 -37.41 -20.68 0.45
C LEU A 836 -36.54 -19.78 1.37
N CYS A 837 -35.28 -19.53 1.00
CA CYS A 837 -34.43 -18.56 1.68
C CYS A 837 -34.67 -17.13 1.14
N ASP A 838 -34.50 -16.13 2.00
CA ASP A 838 -34.55 -14.72 1.62
C ASP A 838 -33.22 -14.24 1.01
N MET A 839 -32.11 -14.94 1.32
CA MET A 839 -30.79 -14.72 0.75
C MET A 839 -29.91 -15.95 0.96
N CYS A 840 -29.18 -16.36 -0.08
CA CYS A 840 -28.03 -17.23 0.01
C CYS A 840 -26.76 -16.38 -0.08
N VAL A 841 -25.94 -16.39 0.97
CA VAL A 841 -24.64 -15.72 1.04
C VAL A 841 -23.54 -16.72 0.76
N ILE A 842 -22.62 -16.42 -0.16
CA ILE A 842 -21.50 -17.29 -0.51
C ILE A 842 -20.18 -16.58 -0.18
N LEU A 843 -19.40 -17.16 0.75
CA LEU A 843 -18.13 -16.63 1.25
C LEU A 843 -17.00 -17.65 1.09
N SER A 844 -15.79 -17.15 0.78
CA SER A 844 -14.55 -17.92 0.84
C SER A 844 -13.64 -17.42 1.96
N ALA A 845 -13.12 -18.34 2.77
CA ALA A 845 -11.99 -18.15 3.68
C ALA A 845 -10.66 -18.65 3.06
N ASN A 846 -10.74 -19.39 1.95
CA ASN A 846 -9.60 -20.03 1.27
C ASN A 846 -8.86 -19.10 0.29
N GLN A 847 -9.12 -17.79 0.36
CA GLN A 847 -8.60 -16.73 -0.54
C GLN A 847 -7.05 -16.72 -0.65
N ASN A 848 -6.37 -17.19 0.40
CA ASN A 848 -4.94 -16.99 0.63
C ASN A 848 -4.02 -18.10 0.08
N ASN A 849 -4.57 -19.18 -0.47
CA ASN A 849 -3.84 -20.44 -0.74
C ASN A 849 -3.63 -20.74 -2.24
N ILE A 850 -3.80 -19.76 -3.14
CA ILE A 850 -3.75 -19.95 -4.60
C ILE A 850 -2.90 -18.84 -5.24
N ASP A 851 -1.79 -19.24 -5.87
CA ASP A 851 -0.82 -18.33 -6.51
C ASP A 851 -1.38 -17.58 -7.74
N ASP A 852 -2.43 -18.11 -8.36
CA ASP A 852 -3.12 -17.52 -9.52
C ASP A 852 -4.35 -16.72 -9.07
N ALA A 853 -4.29 -15.40 -9.21
CA ALA A 853 -5.35 -14.47 -8.83
C ALA A 853 -6.66 -14.64 -9.63
N SER A 854 -6.65 -15.31 -10.78
CA SER A 854 -7.89 -15.64 -11.50
C SER A 854 -8.64 -16.81 -10.85
N LEU A 855 -7.93 -17.76 -10.23
CA LEU A 855 -8.49 -19.00 -9.70
C LEU A 855 -8.94 -18.91 -8.23
N GLN A 856 -8.82 -17.76 -7.59
CA GLN A 856 -9.19 -17.56 -6.18
C GLN A 856 -10.71 -17.71 -5.93
N ASP A 857 -11.54 -17.19 -6.84
CA ASP A 857 -13.01 -17.19 -6.70
C ASP A 857 -13.71 -18.49 -7.16
N LYS A 858 -12.95 -19.47 -7.67
CA LYS A 858 -13.47 -20.68 -8.34
C LYS A 858 -14.59 -21.39 -7.56
N GLU A 859 -14.48 -21.48 -6.23
CA GLU A 859 -15.42 -22.21 -5.37
C GLU A 859 -16.74 -21.43 -5.19
N CYS A 860 -16.64 -20.09 -5.12
CA CYS A 860 -17.78 -19.19 -5.01
C CYS A 860 -18.57 -19.11 -6.33
N ILE A 861 -17.88 -19.04 -7.47
CA ILE A 861 -18.50 -19.08 -8.81
C ILE A 861 -19.19 -20.43 -9.03
N LEU A 862 -18.49 -21.55 -8.78
CA LEU A 862 -19.07 -22.89 -8.93
C LEU A 862 -20.28 -23.11 -8.02
N ALA A 863 -20.27 -22.61 -6.77
CA ALA A 863 -21.44 -22.65 -5.90
C ALA A 863 -22.62 -21.83 -6.46
N SER A 864 -22.36 -20.61 -6.95
CA SER A 864 -23.37 -19.73 -7.54
C SER A 864 -24.07 -20.40 -8.73
N LEU A 865 -23.30 -20.94 -9.68
CA LEU A 865 -23.82 -21.64 -10.86
C LEU A 865 -24.49 -22.98 -10.48
N ASN A 866 -23.99 -23.67 -9.45
CA ASN A 866 -24.60 -24.89 -8.93
C ASN A 866 -26.02 -24.64 -8.39
N ILE A 867 -26.23 -23.55 -7.64
CA ILE A 867 -27.54 -23.14 -7.12
C ILE A 867 -28.45 -22.68 -8.26
N LYS A 868 -27.98 -21.80 -9.15
CA LYS A 868 -28.77 -21.29 -10.30
C LYS A 868 -29.29 -22.43 -11.19
N SER A 869 -28.54 -23.54 -11.30
CA SER A 869 -28.92 -24.75 -12.07
C SER A 869 -29.70 -25.81 -11.28
N MET A 870 -30.24 -25.50 -10.10
CA MET A 870 -31.17 -26.39 -9.37
C MET A 870 -32.62 -26.25 -9.88
N GLN A 871 -33.39 -27.31 -9.73
CA GLN A 871 -34.84 -27.36 -10.01
C GLN A 871 -35.57 -27.93 -8.79
N PHE A 872 -36.78 -27.44 -8.52
CA PHE A 872 -37.55 -27.77 -7.32
C PHE A 872 -39.01 -28.09 -7.65
N ASP A 873 -39.54 -29.15 -7.05
CA ASP A 873 -40.93 -29.59 -7.25
C ASP A 873 -41.87 -28.96 -6.21
N ASP A 874 -42.90 -28.23 -6.67
CA ASP A 874 -43.92 -27.60 -5.79
C ASP A 874 -44.70 -28.60 -4.92
N SER A 875 -44.64 -29.89 -5.26
CA SER A 875 -45.33 -30.99 -4.56
C SER A 875 -44.88 -31.15 -3.11
N ILE A 876 -43.64 -30.79 -2.76
CA ILE A 876 -43.10 -30.92 -1.40
C ILE A 876 -43.88 -30.04 -0.41
N GLY A 877 -44.21 -28.80 -0.81
CA GLY A 877 -44.98 -27.85 0.01
C GLY A 877 -46.44 -28.27 0.25
N VAL A 878 -46.95 -29.24 -0.52
CA VAL A 878 -48.32 -29.79 -0.36
C VAL A 878 -48.33 -31.04 0.53
N LEU A 879 -47.23 -31.80 0.56
CA LEU A 879 -47.16 -33.07 1.28
C LEU A 879 -46.74 -32.92 2.75
N GLN A 880 -45.80 -32.03 3.08
CA GLN A 880 -45.35 -31.86 4.49
C GLN A 880 -46.43 -31.30 5.42
N ALA A 881 -47.44 -30.59 4.91
CA ALA A 881 -48.53 -30.04 5.74
C ALA A 881 -49.55 -31.08 6.24
N ASN A 882 -49.56 -32.29 5.67
CA ASN A 882 -50.57 -33.32 5.95
C ASN A 882 -50.09 -34.44 6.92
N SER A 883 -48.86 -34.37 7.44
CA SER A 883 -48.23 -35.46 8.19
C SER A 883 -48.37 -35.40 9.72
N GLN A 884 -49.01 -34.35 10.27
CA GLN A 884 -49.33 -34.25 11.70
C GLN A 884 -50.86 -34.20 11.92
N GLY A 885 -51.50 -35.37 12.06
CA GLY A 885 -52.93 -35.44 12.39
C GLY A 885 -53.52 -36.84 12.26
N PHE A 886 -53.69 -37.55 13.39
CA PHE A 886 -54.36 -38.85 13.43
C PHE A 886 -55.89 -38.65 13.37
N THR A 887 -56.54 -39.06 12.26
CA THR A 887 -58.00 -38.94 12.11
C THR A 887 -58.72 -40.28 12.35
N PRO A 888 -59.67 -40.38 13.31
CA PRO A 888 -60.49 -41.57 13.47
C PRO A 888 -61.48 -41.74 12.30
N PRO A 889 -61.91 -42.97 11.98
CA PRO A 889 -62.76 -43.24 10.82
C PRO A 889 -64.23 -42.86 11.07
N GLY A 890 -64.83 -42.10 10.15
CA GLY A 890 -66.28 -41.89 10.09
C GLY A 890 -66.77 -40.45 9.95
N MET A 891 -66.35 -39.72 8.91
CA MET A 891 -67.04 -38.50 8.47
C MET A 891 -66.77 -38.19 6.98
N ASP A 892 -67.83 -37.99 6.20
CA ASP A 892 -67.74 -37.76 4.75
C ASP A 892 -67.34 -36.33 4.38
N ARG A 893 -66.51 -36.17 3.34
CA ARG A 893 -66.10 -34.86 2.79
C ARG A 893 -67.03 -34.44 1.65
N SER A 894 -67.89 -33.45 1.86
CA SER A 894 -68.82 -32.97 0.82
C SER A 894 -69.12 -31.45 0.83
N SER A 895 -68.16 -30.61 1.24
CA SER A 895 -68.21 -29.15 1.00
C SER A 895 -66.81 -28.52 1.04
N PRO A 896 -66.37 -27.76 0.00
CA PRO A 896 -65.06 -27.10 -0.06
C PRO A 896 -65.10 -25.62 0.38
N ASP A 897 -65.91 -25.26 1.38
CA ASP A 897 -66.00 -23.91 1.93
C ASP A 897 -66.06 -23.95 3.47
N ASN A 898 -65.35 -23.02 4.12
CA ASN A 898 -65.09 -22.89 5.57
C ASN A 898 -63.99 -23.80 6.16
N SER A 899 -62.73 -23.34 6.06
CA SER A 899 -61.69 -23.62 7.04
C SER A 899 -60.95 -22.31 7.40
N PRO A 900 -60.61 -22.05 8.68
CA PRO A 900 -60.13 -20.74 9.13
C PRO A 900 -58.61 -20.56 8.96
N VAL A 901 -58.09 -20.72 7.73
CA VAL A 901 -56.65 -20.57 7.41
C VAL A 901 -56.44 -19.76 6.11
N HIS A 902 -56.86 -18.50 6.12
CA HIS A 902 -56.40 -17.48 5.15
C HIS A 902 -56.02 -16.21 5.91
N GLY A 903 -54.85 -15.65 5.60
CA GLY A 903 -54.26 -14.52 6.34
C GLY A 903 -52.72 -14.44 6.29
N LEU A 904 -52.05 -15.46 5.76
CA LEU A 904 -50.67 -15.38 5.29
C LEU A 904 -50.67 -15.43 3.76
N VAL A 905 -50.11 -14.41 3.12
CA VAL A 905 -49.77 -14.46 1.69
C VAL A 905 -48.64 -15.47 1.54
N ARG A 906 -48.84 -16.49 0.69
CA ARG A 906 -47.77 -17.42 0.35
C ARG A 906 -46.72 -16.69 -0.48
N GLN A 907 -45.45 -16.71 -0.04
CA GLN A 907 -44.34 -16.56 -0.98
C GLN A 907 -44.50 -17.64 -2.06
N ALA A 908 -44.36 -17.27 -3.33
CA ALA A 908 -44.37 -18.23 -4.43
C ALA A 908 -43.13 -19.13 -4.30
N SER A 909 -43.31 -20.45 -4.39
CA SER A 909 -42.21 -21.40 -4.37
C SER A 909 -41.34 -21.21 -5.61
N VAL A 910 -40.03 -21.05 -5.41
CA VAL A 910 -39.07 -20.94 -6.51
C VAL A 910 -38.84 -22.32 -7.12
N THR A 911 -39.38 -22.52 -8.32
CA THR A 911 -39.28 -23.77 -9.11
C THR A 911 -37.94 -23.90 -9.83
N THR A 912 -37.36 -22.78 -10.28
CA THR A 912 -36.05 -22.72 -10.96
C THR A 912 -35.03 -21.94 -10.12
N GLY A 913 -33.87 -22.55 -9.90
CA GLY A 913 -32.81 -21.99 -9.06
C GLY A 913 -32.28 -20.64 -9.53
N SER A 914 -32.51 -20.26 -10.80
CA SER A 914 -32.22 -18.94 -11.35
C SER A 914 -32.81 -17.78 -10.52
N ASN A 915 -33.95 -18.01 -9.86
CA ASN A 915 -34.71 -16.98 -9.14
C ASN A 915 -34.41 -16.96 -7.63
N ILE A 916 -33.43 -17.75 -7.16
CA ILE A 916 -32.97 -17.72 -5.77
C ILE A 916 -32.12 -16.46 -5.58
N PRO A 917 -32.38 -15.62 -4.56
CA PRO A 917 -31.54 -14.49 -4.24
C PRO A 917 -30.18 -14.99 -3.70
N ILE A 918 -29.11 -14.72 -4.44
CA ILE A 918 -27.74 -15.07 -4.09
C ILE A 918 -26.91 -13.78 -4.04
N ILE A 919 -26.06 -13.64 -3.02
CA ILE A 919 -24.98 -12.66 -2.97
C ILE A 919 -23.64 -13.37 -2.76
N THR A 920 -22.73 -13.17 -3.70
CA THR A 920 -21.43 -13.85 -3.76
C THR A 920 -20.30 -12.87 -3.51
N GLU A 921 -19.43 -13.18 -2.54
CA GLU A 921 -18.17 -12.46 -2.36
C GLU A 921 -17.20 -12.79 -3.51
N LEU A 922 -16.52 -11.76 -4.02
CA LEU A 922 -15.42 -11.90 -4.99
C LEU A 922 -14.13 -11.25 -4.44
N VAL A 923 -13.01 -11.89 -4.74
CA VAL A 923 -11.65 -11.42 -4.42
C VAL A 923 -11.09 -10.61 -5.59
N ASN A 924 -11.36 -11.05 -6.83
CA ASN A 924 -10.90 -10.42 -8.08
C ASN A 924 -12.08 -9.87 -8.90
N ASP A 925 -12.00 -8.59 -9.28
CA ASP A 925 -13.06 -7.88 -10.01
C ASP A 925 -13.38 -8.51 -11.37
N SER A 926 -12.36 -9.01 -12.11
CA SER A 926 -12.56 -9.58 -13.45
C SER A 926 -13.32 -10.91 -13.44
N ASN A 927 -13.52 -11.52 -12.28
CA ASN A 927 -14.26 -12.77 -12.14
C ASN A 927 -15.79 -12.56 -12.08
N VAL A 928 -16.27 -11.32 -12.01
CA VAL A 928 -17.70 -11.00 -11.87
C VAL A 928 -18.55 -11.50 -13.05
N GLN A 929 -18.01 -11.45 -14.28
CA GLN A 929 -18.67 -11.88 -15.52
C GLN A 929 -19.19 -13.33 -15.42
N PHE A 930 -18.42 -14.24 -14.80
CA PHE A 930 -18.75 -15.67 -14.71
C PHE A 930 -19.97 -16.00 -13.82
N LEU A 931 -20.61 -15.01 -13.18
CA LEU A 931 -21.77 -15.22 -12.32
C LEU A 931 -23.09 -15.28 -13.08
N ASP A 932 -23.24 -14.57 -14.21
CA ASP A 932 -24.42 -14.56 -15.08
C ASP A 932 -24.05 -15.04 -16.50
N GLN A 933 -25.03 -15.52 -17.28
CA GLN A 933 -24.80 -16.10 -18.63
C GLN A 933 -25.60 -15.37 -19.72
N ASP A 934 -26.04 -14.16 -19.37
CA ASP A 934 -26.99 -13.30 -20.08
C ASP A 934 -26.65 -11.82 -19.81
N ASP A 935 -25.36 -11.54 -19.69
CA ASP A 935 -24.75 -10.21 -19.80
C ASP A 935 -23.89 -10.18 -21.08
N ASP A 936 -23.59 -9.01 -21.62
CA ASP A 936 -22.69 -8.89 -22.77
C ASP A 936 -21.23 -8.76 -22.26
N ASP A 937 -20.52 -9.88 -22.21
CA ASP A 937 -19.18 -10.01 -21.60
C ASP A 937 -18.09 -9.17 -22.34
N ASP A 938 -17.82 -7.95 -21.86
CA ASP A 938 -16.62 -7.16 -22.19
C ASP A 938 -15.69 -7.06 -20.97
N PRO A 939 -14.48 -7.67 -21.00
CA PRO A 939 -13.56 -7.70 -19.86
C PRO A 939 -12.90 -6.34 -19.53
N ASP A 940 -12.97 -5.33 -20.40
CA ASP A 940 -12.51 -3.96 -20.08
C ASP A 940 -13.57 -3.16 -19.28
N THR A 941 -14.74 -3.75 -19.02
CA THR A 941 -15.83 -3.14 -18.23
C THR A 941 -15.46 -3.01 -16.75
N GLU A 942 -15.43 -1.78 -16.22
CA GLU A 942 -15.23 -1.55 -14.78
C GLU A 942 -16.35 -2.18 -13.96
N LEU A 943 -15.99 -2.90 -12.87
CA LEU A 943 -16.87 -3.73 -12.02
C LEU A 943 -18.30 -3.20 -11.83
N TYR A 944 -18.45 -1.91 -11.57
CA TYR A 944 -19.75 -1.32 -11.26
C TYR A 944 -20.73 -1.25 -12.43
N LEU A 945 -20.26 -1.32 -13.67
CA LEU A 945 -21.10 -1.34 -14.88
C LEU A 945 -21.67 -2.74 -15.18
N THR A 946 -21.08 -3.80 -14.62
CA THR A 946 -21.47 -5.19 -14.85
C THR A 946 -22.83 -5.52 -14.23
N GLN A 947 -23.62 -6.36 -14.89
CA GLN A 947 -24.97 -6.73 -14.43
C GLN A 947 -24.99 -7.38 -13.04
N PRO A 948 -24.08 -8.32 -12.66
CA PRO A 948 -24.16 -8.96 -11.35
C PRO A 948 -23.92 -7.98 -10.20
N PHE A 949 -23.03 -7.00 -10.40
CA PHE A 949 -22.81 -5.93 -9.42
C PHE A 949 -24.00 -4.96 -9.38
N ALA A 950 -24.48 -4.47 -10.53
CA ALA A 950 -25.63 -3.56 -10.61
C ALA A 950 -26.94 -4.17 -10.05
N CYS A 951 -27.08 -5.49 -10.13
CA CYS A 951 -28.18 -6.24 -9.54
C CYS A 951 -28.00 -6.59 -8.05
N GLY A 952 -26.80 -6.42 -7.50
CA GLY A 952 -26.49 -6.75 -6.10
C GLY A 952 -26.37 -8.24 -5.80
N THR A 953 -25.97 -9.04 -6.79
CA THR A 953 -25.66 -10.47 -6.63
C THR A 953 -24.16 -10.74 -6.48
N ALA A 954 -23.31 -9.75 -6.78
CA ALA A 954 -21.87 -9.77 -6.55
C ALA A 954 -21.45 -8.68 -5.54
N PHE A 955 -20.43 -8.96 -4.73
CA PHE A 955 -19.75 -7.95 -3.91
C PHE A 955 -18.24 -8.23 -3.84
N ALA A 956 -17.44 -7.37 -4.48
CA ALA A 956 -15.99 -7.44 -4.42
C ALA A 956 -15.42 -6.56 -3.29
N VAL A 957 -14.25 -6.91 -2.76
CA VAL A 957 -13.59 -6.15 -1.68
C VAL A 957 -12.96 -4.83 -2.18
N SER A 958 -12.58 -4.78 -3.46
CA SER A 958 -11.99 -3.63 -4.18
C SER A 958 -12.73 -2.31 -3.94
N VAL A 959 -14.07 -2.32 -3.94
CA VAL A 959 -14.90 -1.11 -3.77
C VAL A 959 -14.63 -0.38 -2.45
N LEU A 960 -14.12 -1.08 -1.43
CA LEU A 960 -13.79 -0.50 -0.13
C LEU A 960 -12.51 0.35 -0.14
N ASP A 961 -11.67 0.27 -1.19
CA ASP A 961 -10.50 1.15 -1.34
C ASP A 961 -10.94 2.63 -1.52
N SER A 962 -12.03 2.89 -2.26
CA SER A 962 -12.60 4.23 -2.44
C SER A 962 -12.87 4.95 -1.11
N LEU A 963 -13.25 4.17 -0.09
CA LEU A 963 -13.59 4.66 1.24
C LEU A 963 -12.40 5.28 1.99
N MET A 964 -11.15 4.93 1.64
CA MET A 964 -9.96 5.63 2.14
C MET A 964 -9.95 7.10 1.68
N SER A 965 -10.33 7.38 0.42
CA SER A 965 -10.45 8.75 -0.07
C SER A 965 -11.65 9.46 0.57
N ALA A 966 -12.82 8.84 0.60
CA ALA A 966 -14.04 9.44 1.15
C ALA A 966 -13.90 9.79 2.63
N THR A 967 -13.22 8.95 3.41
CA THR A 967 -12.94 9.19 4.84
C THR A 967 -11.98 10.36 5.04
N TYR A 968 -10.95 10.52 4.19
CA TYR A 968 -10.04 11.68 4.25
C TYR A 968 -10.76 13.01 3.98
N PHE A 969 -11.67 13.07 2.99
CA PHE A 969 -12.41 14.29 2.69
C PHE A 969 -13.58 14.55 3.65
N ASN A 970 -14.20 13.51 4.23
CA ASN A 970 -15.31 13.65 5.18
C ASN A 970 -15.28 12.56 6.27
N ASP A 971 -14.68 12.87 7.42
CA ASP A 971 -14.52 12.02 8.61
C ASP A 971 -15.85 11.35 9.05
N ASN A 972 -16.95 12.08 8.90
CA ASN A 972 -18.27 11.62 9.33
C ASN A 972 -18.88 10.53 8.42
N ILE A 973 -18.37 10.32 7.20
CA ILE A 973 -18.91 9.33 6.25
C ILE A 973 -18.70 7.91 6.76
N LEU A 974 -17.49 7.58 7.22
CA LEU A 974 -17.21 6.28 7.83
C LEU A 974 -18.12 6.04 9.04
N THR A 975 -18.31 7.06 9.90
CA THR A 975 -19.17 6.95 11.08
C THR A 975 -20.65 6.74 10.71
N LEU A 976 -21.18 7.41 9.69
CA LEU A 976 -22.54 7.20 9.19
C LEU A 976 -22.71 5.81 8.57
N ILE A 977 -21.81 5.42 7.66
CA ILE A 977 -21.82 4.10 7.01
C ILE A 977 -21.77 2.99 8.06
N ARG A 978 -20.83 3.06 9.02
CA ARG A 978 -20.77 2.09 10.13
C ARG A 978 -22.06 2.06 10.94
N THR A 979 -22.65 3.21 11.26
CA THR A 979 -23.92 3.28 12.02
C THR A 979 -25.08 2.60 11.27
N LEU A 980 -25.17 2.81 9.95
CA LEU A 980 -26.20 2.20 9.08
C LEU A 980 -25.96 0.69 8.90
N VAL A 981 -24.73 0.31 8.57
CA VAL A 981 -24.36 -1.02 8.08
C VAL A 981 -24.21 -2.04 9.22
N THR A 982 -23.59 -1.68 10.34
CA THR A 982 -23.38 -2.60 11.47
C THR A 982 -24.65 -2.84 12.30
N GLY A 983 -25.74 -2.12 12.02
CA GLY A 983 -26.90 -2.08 12.92
C GLY A 983 -26.64 -1.29 14.20
N GLY A 984 -25.66 -0.37 14.20
CA GLY A 984 -25.42 0.59 15.29
C GLY A 984 -24.30 0.21 16.27
N ALA A 985 -23.16 -0.28 15.79
CA ALA A 985 -21.96 -0.42 16.63
C ALA A 985 -21.51 0.97 17.14
N THR A 986 -21.68 1.21 18.45
CA THR A 986 -21.23 2.45 19.10
C THR A 986 -19.80 2.30 19.63
N PRO A 987 -19.04 3.40 19.81
CA PRO A 987 -17.74 3.33 20.50
C PRO A 987 -17.82 2.77 21.92
N GLU A 988 -19.00 2.78 22.56
CA GLU A 988 -19.24 2.14 23.86
C GLU A 988 -19.22 0.61 23.73
N LEU A 989 -19.76 0.07 22.63
CA LEU A 989 -19.69 -1.35 22.31
C LEU A 989 -18.28 -1.76 21.83
N GLU A 990 -17.59 -0.90 21.08
CA GLU A 990 -16.19 -1.15 20.68
C GLU A 990 -15.28 -1.25 21.92
N ALA A 991 -15.46 -0.39 22.93
CA ALA A 991 -14.73 -0.50 24.19
C ALA A 991 -15.03 -1.81 24.96
N LEU A 992 -16.29 -2.21 25.07
CA LEU A 992 -16.68 -3.48 25.72
C LEU A 992 -16.11 -4.72 24.97
N LEU A 993 -16.03 -4.65 23.64
CA LEU A 993 -15.40 -5.70 22.83
C LEU A 993 -13.86 -5.65 22.89
N ALA A 994 -13.25 -4.50 23.17
CA ALA A 994 -11.81 -4.38 23.38
C ALA A 994 -11.35 -4.98 24.73
N GLU A 995 -12.19 -4.93 25.77
CA GLU A 995 -11.89 -5.54 27.08
C GLU A 995 -11.96 -7.07 27.06
N GLU A 996 -12.97 -7.67 26.41
CA GLU A 996 -13.29 -9.11 26.56
C GLU A 996 -13.60 -9.86 25.26
N ASN A 997 -13.56 -9.21 24.09
CA ASN A 997 -13.88 -9.78 22.76
C ASN A 997 -15.23 -10.52 22.65
N ALA A 998 -16.15 -10.33 23.60
CA ALA A 998 -17.41 -11.07 23.71
C ALA A 998 -18.61 -10.16 24.03
N LEU A 999 -19.79 -10.51 23.52
CA LEU A 999 -21.03 -9.78 23.79
C LEU A 999 -21.58 -10.16 25.18
N ARG A 1000 -21.57 -9.20 26.10
CA ARG A 1000 -22.13 -9.33 27.46
C ARG A 1000 -23.64 -9.13 27.47
N GLY A 1001 -24.39 -10.03 28.11
CA GLY A 1001 -25.84 -9.91 28.28
C GLY A 1001 -26.23 -8.89 29.35
N GLY A 1002 -27.10 -7.94 28.99
CA GLY A 1002 -27.62 -6.88 29.86
C GLY A 1002 -28.97 -7.20 30.50
N TYR A 1003 -29.36 -6.38 31.49
CA TYR A 1003 -30.75 -6.31 31.96
C TYR A 1003 -31.48 -5.18 31.23
N SER A 1004 -32.75 -5.41 30.88
CA SER A 1004 -33.56 -4.48 30.09
C SER A 1004 -34.01 -3.24 30.89
N THR A 1005 -33.15 -2.22 31.00
CA THR A 1005 -33.56 -0.93 31.59
C THR A 1005 -34.36 -0.10 30.59
N PRO A 1006 -35.17 0.89 31.03
CA PRO A 1006 -35.84 1.81 30.11
C PRO A 1006 -34.90 2.58 29.19
N GLN A 1007 -33.67 2.88 29.64
CA GLN A 1007 -32.64 3.52 28.80
C GLN A 1007 -32.09 2.54 27.74
N THR A 1008 -31.83 1.30 28.14
CA THR A 1008 -31.42 0.19 27.26
C THR A 1008 -32.47 -0.08 26.18
N LEU A 1009 -33.76 0.02 26.53
CA LEU A 1009 -34.87 -0.15 25.58
C LEU A 1009 -35.04 1.05 24.64
N ALA A 1010 -34.79 2.29 25.10
CA ALA A 1010 -34.84 3.47 24.23
C ALA A 1010 -33.73 3.48 23.15
N ASN A 1011 -32.61 2.78 23.36
CA ASN A 1011 -31.57 2.59 22.34
C ASN A 1011 -32.05 1.72 21.14
N ARG A 1012 -33.24 1.14 21.20
CA ARG A 1012 -33.86 0.35 20.12
C ARG A 1012 -34.57 1.21 19.07
N ASP A 1013 -34.86 2.47 19.39
CA ASP A 1013 -35.66 3.41 18.58
C ASP A 1013 -34.81 4.00 17.44
N ARG A 1014 -34.40 3.11 16.53
CA ARG A 1014 -33.52 3.37 15.40
C ARG A 1014 -34.16 2.81 14.15
N CYS A 1015 -33.99 3.51 13.03
CA CYS A 1015 -34.50 3.01 11.76
C CYS A 1015 -33.90 1.66 11.37
N ARG A 1016 -34.63 0.92 10.55
CA ARG A 1016 -34.19 -0.30 9.88
C ARG A 1016 -34.36 -0.14 8.37
N VAL A 1017 -33.44 -0.69 7.60
CA VAL A 1017 -33.57 -0.76 6.14
C VAL A 1017 -34.58 -1.84 5.79
N ALA A 1018 -35.48 -1.55 4.84
CA ALA A 1018 -36.42 -2.51 4.29
C ALA A 1018 -36.75 -2.17 2.83
N GLN A 1019 -37.27 -3.17 2.12
CA GLN A 1019 -37.90 -2.99 0.82
C GLN A 1019 -39.43 -3.03 0.94
N LEU A 1020 -40.10 -2.11 0.25
CA LEU A 1020 -41.56 -2.09 0.10
C LEU A 1020 -41.92 -2.49 -1.33
N ALA A 1021 -42.87 -3.41 -1.50
CA ALA A 1021 -43.45 -3.71 -2.80
C ALA A 1021 -44.52 -2.68 -3.17
N LEU A 1022 -44.60 -2.31 -4.46
CA LEU A 1022 -45.69 -1.43 -4.94
C LEU A 1022 -46.96 -2.19 -5.37
N TYR A 1023 -46.90 -3.50 -5.63
CA TYR A 1023 -48.08 -4.27 -6.06
C TYR A 1023 -49.08 -4.59 -4.93
N ASP A 1024 -48.79 -4.23 -3.68
CA ASP A 1024 -49.63 -4.48 -2.51
C ASP A 1024 -49.49 -3.34 -1.48
N GLY A 1025 -50.45 -3.20 -0.57
CA GLY A 1025 -50.42 -2.23 0.53
C GLY A 1025 -50.81 -0.79 0.15
N PRO A 1026 -50.49 0.19 1.02
CA PRO A 1026 -51.07 1.54 0.98
C PRO A 1026 -50.48 2.47 -0.09
N PHE A 1027 -49.62 1.93 -0.98
CA PHE A 1027 -48.92 2.65 -2.04
C PHE A 1027 -49.20 2.10 -3.44
N ALA A 1028 -50.02 1.05 -3.57
CA ALA A 1028 -50.37 0.48 -4.89
C ALA A 1028 -51.13 1.45 -5.79
N ASP A 1029 -51.83 2.43 -5.20
CA ASP A 1029 -52.46 3.56 -5.89
C ASP A 1029 -51.47 4.52 -6.58
N LEU A 1030 -50.18 4.44 -6.25
CA LEU A 1030 -49.09 5.18 -6.90
C LEU A 1030 -48.26 4.30 -7.84
N GLY A 1031 -48.41 2.98 -7.79
CA GLY A 1031 -47.64 2.04 -8.61
C GLY A 1031 -47.99 2.12 -10.11
N ASP A 1032 -49.24 2.44 -10.44
CA ASP A 1032 -49.74 2.54 -11.81
C ASP A 1032 -49.36 3.88 -12.48
N GLY A 1033 -48.06 4.10 -12.71
CA GLY A 1033 -47.54 5.28 -13.44
C GLY A 1033 -47.45 6.57 -12.60
N GLY A 1034 -47.40 6.46 -11.27
CA GLY A 1034 -47.20 7.61 -10.38
C GLY A 1034 -45.75 8.11 -10.35
N CYS A 1035 -45.56 9.35 -9.90
CA CYS A 1035 -44.25 9.96 -9.71
C CYS A 1035 -43.61 9.56 -8.37
N TYR A 1036 -42.32 9.22 -8.37
CA TYR A 1036 -41.58 8.84 -7.17
C TYR A 1036 -41.61 9.90 -6.05
N GLY A 1037 -41.61 11.19 -6.41
CA GLY A 1037 -41.69 12.28 -5.45
C GLY A 1037 -42.99 12.31 -4.63
N ASP A 1038 -44.10 11.88 -5.22
CA ASP A 1038 -45.39 11.80 -4.52
C ASP A 1038 -45.41 10.63 -3.53
N LEU A 1039 -44.80 9.49 -3.89
CA LEU A 1039 -44.56 8.37 -2.98
C LEU A 1039 -43.68 8.78 -1.81
N PHE A 1040 -42.55 9.43 -2.08
CA PHE A 1040 -41.63 9.94 -1.05
C PHE A 1040 -42.40 10.82 -0.04
N CYS A 1041 -43.18 11.78 -0.54
CA CYS A 1041 -43.98 12.67 0.32
C CYS A 1041 -45.07 11.93 1.10
N LYS A 1042 -45.78 10.97 0.49
CA LYS A 1042 -46.85 10.19 1.14
C LYS A 1042 -46.29 9.26 2.22
N ALA A 1043 -45.19 8.56 1.94
CA ALA A 1043 -44.54 7.64 2.87
C ALA A 1043 -43.92 8.39 4.08
N LEU A 1044 -43.23 9.51 3.82
CA LEU A 1044 -42.59 10.32 4.84
C LEU A 1044 -43.61 11.00 5.77
N LYS A 1045 -44.69 11.57 5.24
CA LYS A 1045 -45.74 12.22 6.06
C LYS A 1045 -46.57 11.24 6.87
N THR A 1046 -46.94 10.10 6.28
CA THR A 1046 -47.91 9.18 6.88
C THR A 1046 -47.24 8.20 7.85
N TYR A 1047 -46.04 7.73 7.51
CA TYR A 1047 -45.37 6.64 8.23
C TYR A 1047 -43.96 7.00 8.75
N ASN A 1048 -43.45 8.21 8.47
CA ASN A 1048 -42.06 8.61 8.74
C ASN A 1048 -41.02 7.67 8.07
N MET A 1049 -41.42 7.06 6.95
CA MET A 1049 -40.57 6.21 6.13
C MET A 1049 -39.84 7.08 5.12
N LEU A 1050 -38.51 7.11 5.17
CA LEU A 1050 -37.70 7.81 4.18
C LEU A 1050 -37.39 6.86 3.03
N CYS A 1051 -37.98 7.08 1.85
CA CYS A 1051 -37.59 6.38 0.62
C CYS A 1051 -36.28 6.98 0.08
N PHE A 1052 -35.37 6.15 -0.42
CA PHE A 1052 -34.06 6.62 -0.92
C PHE A 1052 -33.56 5.96 -2.22
N GLY A 1053 -34.29 4.98 -2.75
CA GLY A 1053 -34.08 4.47 -4.11
C GLY A 1053 -35.10 3.42 -4.53
N ILE A 1054 -34.92 2.87 -5.73
CA ILE A 1054 -35.76 1.86 -6.38
C ILE A 1054 -34.91 0.62 -6.71
N TYR A 1055 -35.53 -0.56 -6.71
CA TYR A 1055 -34.96 -1.83 -7.15
C TYR A 1055 -35.84 -2.41 -8.28
N ARG A 1056 -35.56 -1.96 -9.50
CA ARG A 1056 -36.40 -2.12 -10.70
C ARG A 1056 -36.03 -3.39 -11.45
N LEU A 1057 -37.01 -4.13 -11.97
CA LEU A 1057 -36.76 -5.29 -12.86
C LEU A 1057 -35.99 -4.84 -14.10
N ARG A 1058 -34.92 -5.57 -14.48
CA ARG A 1058 -34.07 -5.23 -15.64
C ARG A 1058 -34.90 -4.96 -16.88
N ASP A 1059 -35.78 -5.90 -17.22
CA ASP A 1059 -36.56 -5.90 -18.45
C ASP A 1059 -37.84 -5.04 -18.37
N ALA A 1060 -38.06 -4.27 -17.29
CA ALA A 1060 -39.29 -3.49 -17.08
C ALA A 1060 -39.53 -2.37 -18.11
N HIS A 1061 -38.47 -1.91 -18.77
CA HIS A 1061 -38.53 -0.90 -19.84
C HIS A 1061 -38.91 -1.52 -21.20
N LEU A 1062 -38.85 -2.85 -21.34
CA LEU A 1062 -39.16 -3.56 -22.57
C LEU A 1062 -40.67 -3.85 -22.63
N GLY A 1063 -41.35 -3.40 -23.69
CA GLY A 1063 -42.78 -3.62 -23.92
C GLY A 1063 -43.21 -5.08 -24.18
N ALA A 1064 -42.34 -6.06 -23.92
CA ALA A 1064 -42.59 -7.49 -24.08
C ALA A 1064 -42.32 -8.22 -22.74
N PRO A 1065 -43.26 -9.05 -22.25
CA PRO A 1065 -43.14 -9.68 -20.93
C PRO A 1065 -42.05 -10.76 -20.91
N SER A 1066 -40.88 -10.39 -20.36
CA SER A 1066 -39.79 -11.31 -20.04
C SER A 1066 -40.09 -12.14 -18.78
N GLN A 1067 -39.43 -13.29 -18.64
CA GLN A 1067 -39.41 -14.08 -17.39
C GLN A 1067 -38.20 -13.74 -16.48
N CYS A 1068 -37.35 -12.79 -16.87
CA CYS A 1068 -36.20 -12.39 -16.06
C CYS A 1068 -36.66 -11.71 -14.76
N THR A 1069 -36.31 -12.30 -13.61
CA THR A 1069 -36.63 -11.79 -12.27
C THR A 1069 -35.55 -10.86 -11.70
N LYS A 1070 -34.43 -10.67 -12.42
CA LYS A 1070 -33.31 -9.81 -12.00
C LYS A 1070 -33.75 -8.35 -11.87
N ARG A 1071 -33.25 -7.69 -10.84
CA ARG A 1071 -33.52 -6.28 -10.53
C ARG A 1071 -32.22 -5.53 -10.37
N TYR A 1072 -32.16 -4.30 -10.86
CA TYR A 1072 -31.03 -3.39 -10.70
C TYR A 1072 -31.39 -2.21 -9.79
N VAL A 1073 -30.35 -1.58 -9.24
CA VAL A 1073 -30.47 -0.48 -8.27
C VAL A 1073 -30.63 0.88 -8.95
N ILE A 1074 -31.49 1.74 -8.41
CA ILE A 1074 -31.56 3.17 -8.77
C ILE A 1074 -31.51 3.99 -7.48
N THR A 1075 -30.41 4.70 -7.27
CA THR A 1075 -30.17 5.61 -6.14
C THR A 1075 -30.80 6.98 -6.39
N ASN A 1076 -31.47 7.55 -5.38
CA ASN A 1076 -31.97 8.94 -5.39
C ASN A 1076 -32.61 9.42 -6.73
N PRO A 1077 -33.63 8.71 -7.26
CA PRO A 1077 -34.28 9.12 -8.50
C PRO A 1077 -34.97 10.49 -8.37
N PRO A 1078 -35.13 11.24 -9.47
CA PRO A 1078 -35.73 12.57 -9.46
C PRO A 1078 -37.23 12.54 -9.12
N TYR A 1079 -37.78 13.68 -8.70
CA TYR A 1079 -39.20 13.80 -8.28
C TYR A 1079 -40.18 13.26 -9.35
N GLU A 1080 -39.93 13.59 -10.62
CA GLU A 1080 -40.78 13.29 -11.78
C GLU A 1080 -40.57 11.86 -12.33
N PHE A 1081 -39.76 11.02 -11.66
CA PHE A 1081 -39.45 9.66 -12.11
C PHE A 1081 -40.69 8.76 -12.06
N GLU A 1082 -41.03 8.14 -13.20
CA GLU A 1082 -42.18 7.23 -13.34
C GLU A 1082 -41.90 5.88 -12.66
N MET A 1083 -42.85 5.43 -11.84
CA MET A 1083 -42.81 4.13 -11.15
C MET A 1083 -43.60 3.05 -11.91
N VAL A 1084 -43.15 1.80 -11.75
CA VAL A 1084 -43.80 0.61 -12.32
C VAL A 1084 -44.37 -0.21 -11.14
N PRO A 1085 -45.57 -0.81 -11.21
CA PRO A 1085 -46.17 -1.48 -10.05
C PRO A 1085 -45.41 -2.73 -9.60
N THR A 1086 -44.47 -3.23 -10.41
CA THR A 1086 -43.55 -4.33 -10.07
C THR A 1086 -42.29 -3.87 -9.34
N ASP A 1087 -42.03 -2.57 -9.18
CA ASP A 1087 -40.86 -2.05 -8.48
C ASP A 1087 -40.87 -2.41 -6.97
N LEU A 1088 -39.67 -2.55 -6.40
CA LEU A 1088 -39.45 -2.57 -4.95
C LEU A 1088 -38.73 -1.29 -4.53
N ILE A 1089 -39.11 -0.69 -3.41
CA ILE A 1089 -38.62 0.64 -2.97
C ILE A 1089 -37.76 0.49 -1.73
N PHE A 1090 -36.53 1.00 -1.77
CA PHE A 1090 -35.65 1.06 -0.60
C PHE A 1090 -36.13 2.16 0.36
N CYS A 1091 -36.37 1.80 1.61
CA CYS A 1091 -36.83 2.73 2.64
C CYS A 1091 -36.19 2.50 4.02
N LEU A 1092 -36.18 3.56 4.83
CA LEU A 1092 -35.85 3.51 6.25
C LEU A 1092 -37.14 3.52 7.07
N MET A 1093 -37.55 2.35 7.57
CA MET A 1093 -38.71 2.23 8.47
C MET A 1093 -38.32 2.63 9.90
N GLN A 1094 -39.23 3.30 10.62
CA GLN A 1094 -39.12 3.47 12.06
C GLN A 1094 -39.31 2.14 12.81
N PHE A 1095 -38.85 2.07 14.06
CA PHE A 1095 -39.24 1.00 14.98
C PHE A 1095 -40.64 1.29 15.57
N ASP A 1096 -41.56 0.32 15.54
CA ASP A 1096 -42.89 0.43 16.16
C ASP A 1096 -42.96 -0.40 17.45
N HIS A 1097 -43.33 0.26 18.56
CA HIS A 1097 -43.52 -0.37 19.87
C HIS A 1097 -44.82 -1.17 19.98
N ASN A 1098 -45.84 -0.88 19.16
CA ASN A 1098 -47.18 -1.44 19.31
C ASN A 1098 -47.40 -2.80 18.63
N ALA A 1099 -46.51 -3.18 17.69
CA ALA A 1099 -46.57 -4.46 16.96
C ALA A 1099 -46.62 -5.71 17.86
N GLY A 1100 -46.17 -5.62 19.11
CA GLY A 1100 -46.27 -6.70 20.11
C GLY A 1100 -47.67 -6.88 20.72
N GLN A 1101 -48.49 -5.83 20.83
CA GLN A 1101 -49.78 -5.87 21.55
C GLN A 1101 -50.99 -6.08 20.61
N SER A 1102 -50.87 -5.72 19.34
CA SER A 1102 -51.96 -5.77 18.35
C SER A 1102 -52.45 -7.18 18.01
N ARG A 1103 -51.65 -8.24 18.27
CA ARG A 1103 -52.08 -9.64 18.10
C ARG A 1103 -52.77 -10.26 19.31
N ALA A 1104 -52.72 -9.63 20.49
CA ALA A 1104 -53.34 -10.13 21.72
C ALA A 1104 -54.77 -9.60 21.96
N SER A 1105 -55.22 -8.63 21.15
CA SER A 1105 -56.43 -7.81 21.40
C SER A 1105 -57.47 -7.86 20.27
N LEU A 1106 -57.29 -8.75 19.28
CA LEU A 1106 -58.21 -8.94 18.15
C LEU A 1106 -59.14 -10.17 18.25
N SER A 1107 -59.18 -10.82 19.41
CA SER A 1107 -60.25 -11.75 19.79
C SER A 1107 -61.22 -11.07 20.77
N HIS A 1108 -62.53 -11.26 20.55
CA HIS A 1108 -63.65 -10.74 21.35
C HIS A 1108 -63.93 -9.22 21.32
N SER A 1109 -64.72 -8.76 20.34
CA SER A 1109 -65.68 -7.65 20.53
C SER A 1109 -66.84 -7.62 19.50
N SER A 1110 -67.18 -8.75 18.90
CA SER A 1110 -68.29 -8.85 17.94
C SER A 1110 -69.64 -9.14 18.61
N HIS A 1111 -70.31 -8.13 19.19
CA HIS A 1111 -71.78 -8.16 19.38
C HIS A 1111 -72.43 -6.77 19.59
N SER A 1112 -73.06 -6.26 18.51
CA SER A 1112 -74.34 -5.53 18.46
C SER A 1112 -74.78 -4.54 19.56
N SER A 1113 -75.08 -3.29 19.15
CA SER A 1113 -76.39 -2.65 19.44
C SER A 1113 -76.68 -1.43 18.53
N HIS A 1114 -77.95 -1.00 18.50
CA HIS A 1114 -78.51 -0.02 17.54
C HIS A 1114 -78.56 1.44 18.06
N SER A 1115 -78.81 2.37 17.12
CA SER A 1115 -79.73 3.53 17.22
C SER A 1115 -79.19 4.98 17.35
N SER A 1116 -79.09 5.61 16.17
CA SER A 1116 -79.73 6.89 15.79
C SER A 1116 -79.54 8.19 16.60
N SER A 1117 -78.99 9.20 15.92
CA SER A 1117 -79.68 10.48 15.64
C SER A 1117 -78.91 11.29 14.58
N LYS A 1118 -79.44 12.32 13.92
CA LYS A 1118 -80.63 12.56 13.08
C LYS A 1118 -80.51 14.02 12.63
N LYS A 1119 -80.93 14.36 11.39
CA LYS A 1119 -80.92 15.70 10.73
C LYS A 1119 -79.59 16.12 10.07
N SER A 1120 -79.58 16.74 8.88
CA SER A 1120 -80.69 16.94 7.91
C SER A 1120 -80.21 17.47 6.54
N SER A 1121 -80.82 16.98 5.43
CA SER A 1121 -81.15 17.69 4.16
C SER A 1121 -80.07 18.51 3.41
N SER A 1122 -79.96 18.52 2.07
CA SER A 1122 -80.62 17.86 0.91
C SER A 1122 -79.83 18.26 -0.36
N VAL A 1123 -79.94 17.69 -1.57
CA VAL A 1123 -81.07 17.81 -2.54
C VAL A 1123 -80.82 16.89 -3.77
N HIS A 1124 -81.86 16.19 -4.22
CA HIS A 1124 -82.06 15.51 -5.53
C HIS A 1124 -81.07 14.40 -6.02
N SER A 1125 -81.56 13.67 -7.04
CA SER A 1125 -81.21 12.27 -7.33
C SER A 1125 -81.91 11.76 -8.62
N ILE A 1126 -81.59 10.52 -9.07
CA ILE A 1126 -82.30 9.69 -10.09
C ILE A 1126 -82.20 10.20 -11.56
N PRO A 1127 -82.20 9.34 -12.60
CA PRO A 1127 -81.35 8.16 -12.88
C PRO A 1127 -80.60 8.26 -14.23
N ALA A 1128 -79.81 7.22 -14.59
CA ALA A 1128 -79.30 7.02 -15.94
C ALA A 1128 -80.34 6.36 -16.89
N THR A 1129 -80.26 6.62 -18.20
CA THR A 1129 -80.67 5.69 -19.28
C THR A 1129 -80.18 6.13 -20.67
N ASN A 1130 -80.04 5.15 -21.57
CA ASN A 1130 -80.08 5.24 -23.04
C ASN A 1130 -79.00 5.99 -23.86
N ARG A 1131 -78.11 5.16 -24.43
CA ARG A 1131 -77.95 4.90 -25.90
C ARG A 1131 -77.23 5.89 -26.84
N GLN A 1132 -76.23 5.28 -27.50
CA GLN A 1132 -75.96 5.25 -28.96
C GLN A 1132 -75.15 6.37 -29.64
N ASN A 1133 -73.91 5.97 -29.99
CA ASN A 1133 -73.30 6.02 -31.32
C ASN A 1133 -73.40 7.29 -32.18
N ARG A 1134 -72.22 7.78 -32.60
CA ARG A 1134 -71.98 8.09 -34.02
C ARG A 1134 -70.65 7.52 -34.48
N SER A 1135 -70.58 7.08 -35.74
CA SER A 1135 -69.46 6.34 -36.32
C SER A 1135 -69.26 6.64 -37.81
N SER A 1136 -68.02 6.55 -38.27
CA SER A 1136 -67.57 6.46 -39.68
C SER A 1136 -66.03 6.56 -39.69
N LYS A 1137 -65.22 5.91 -40.54
CA LYS A 1137 -65.37 5.04 -41.74
C LYS A 1137 -64.01 4.29 -41.89
N ALA A 1138 -63.79 3.20 -42.64
CA ALA A 1138 -64.57 2.45 -43.65
C ALA A 1138 -64.07 0.98 -43.78
N ARG A 1139 -64.98 0.04 -44.12
CA ARG A 1139 -65.04 -0.88 -45.31
C ARG A 1139 -63.76 -1.56 -45.85
N GLU A 1140 -63.76 -2.72 -46.55
CA GLU A 1140 -64.62 -3.93 -46.84
C GLU A 1140 -63.74 -4.87 -47.74
N ALA A 1141 -63.87 -6.21 -47.86
CA ALA A 1141 -64.64 -7.25 -47.15
C ALA A 1141 -64.13 -8.71 -47.44
N ARG A 1142 -64.40 -9.61 -46.48
CA ARG A 1142 -64.72 -11.07 -46.56
C ARG A 1142 -64.75 -11.83 -47.92
N ASP A 1143 -64.31 -13.11 -47.90
CA ASP A 1143 -65.15 -14.34 -47.84
C ASP A 1143 -64.27 -15.63 -47.67
N LYS A 1144 -64.57 -16.58 -46.75
CA LYS A 1144 -65.38 -17.83 -46.83
C LYS A 1144 -64.83 -19.00 -47.69
N GLN A 1145 -64.63 -20.18 -47.06
CA GLN A 1145 -65.45 -21.41 -47.26
C GLN A 1145 -65.11 -22.54 -46.24
N ASN A 1146 -65.75 -23.72 -46.34
CA ASN A 1146 -65.93 -24.70 -45.23
C ASN A 1146 -65.40 -26.14 -45.51
N ALA A 1147 -65.13 -26.89 -44.42
CA ALA A 1147 -65.11 -28.36 -44.31
C ALA A 1147 -63.99 -29.12 -45.09
N THR A 1148 -63.65 -30.40 -44.86
CA THR A 1148 -64.38 -31.53 -44.24
C THR A 1148 -63.45 -32.50 -43.45
N ARG A 1149 -63.80 -33.79 -43.31
CA ARG A 1149 -63.40 -34.75 -42.25
C ARG A 1149 -62.64 -35.97 -42.84
N MET A 1150 -61.90 -36.69 -41.99
CA MET A 1150 -61.45 -38.11 -42.08
C MET A 1150 -60.04 -38.48 -42.64
N ASN A 1151 -59.20 -38.95 -41.70
CA ASN A 1151 -58.47 -40.24 -41.66
C ASN A 1151 -57.47 -40.73 -42.73
N ARG A 1152 -56.33 -41.20 -42.15
CA ARG A 1152 -55.49 -42.39 -42.45
C ARG A 1152 -54.35 -42.30 -43.47
N MET A 1153 -53.15 -42.54 -42.90
CA MET A 1153 -52.01 -43.33 -43.42
C MET A 1153 -51.28 -42.82 -44.69
N GLY A 1154 -49.95 -42.80 -44.61
CA GLY A 1154 -49.07 -42.65 -45.77
C GLY A 1154 -49.00 -43.93 -46.63
N PRO A 1155 -47.99 -44.05 -47.51
CA PRO A 1155 -46.62 -44.24 -46.98
C PRO A 1155 -45.50 -43.60 -47.84
N GLU A 1156 -44.23 -43.80 -47.41
CA GLU A 1156 -43.05 -44.28 -48.20
C GLU A 1156 -42.87 -43.93 -49.70
N LYS A 1157 -41.68 -43.85 -50.33
CA LYS A 1157 -40.27 -44.31 -50.07
C LYS A 1157 -39.35 -43.52 -51.06
N ARG A 1158 -38.04 -43.74 -51.30
CA ARG A 1158 -37.13 -44.91 -51.17
C ARG A 1158 -35.64 -44.45 -51.08
N TRP A 1159 -34.66 -45.23 -51.55
CA TRP A 1159 -33.59 -45.86 -50.75
C TRP A 1159 -32.20 -45.49 -51.37
N PHE A 1160 -31.00 -45.84 -50.85
CA PHE A 1160 -30.47 -47.04 -50.16
C PHE A 1160 -29.35 -46.64 -49.16
N THR A 1161 -29.25 -47.19 -47.93
CA THR A 1161 -28.60 -48.45 -47.43
C THR A 1161 -27.06 -48.46 -47.52
N ASP A 1162 -26.27 -49.18 -46.70
CA ASP A 1162 -26.52 -50.36 -45.84
C ASP A 1162 -25.88 -50.30 -44.43
N GLU A 1163 -26.29 -51.23 -43.55
CA GLU A 1163 -25.76 -51.52 -42.18
C GLU A 1163 -24.61 -52.58 -42.25
N ALA A 1164 -23.93 -53.08 -41.21
CA ALA A 1164 -24.17 -53.18 -39.75
C ALA A 1164 -22.79 -53.26 -38.98
N GLU A 1165 -22.57 -53.81 -37.76
CA GLU A 1165 -23.39 -54.62 -36.84
C GLU A 1165 -22.97 -54.51 -35.34
N ASN A 1166 -23.95 -54.73 -34.45
CA ASN A 1166 -23.96 -55.22 -33.06
C ASN A 1166 -22.70 -55.30 -32.14
N ALA A 1167 -22.76 -54.49 -31.07
CA ALA A 1167 -23.03 -54.91 -29.67
C ALA A 1167 -21.92 -55.16 -28.59
N TYR A 1168 -22.30 -54.72 -27.38
CA TYR A 1168 -21.81 -55.01 -26.01
C TYR A 1168 -20.46 -54.41 -25.49
N PRO A 1169 -20.34 -54.15 -24.16
CA PRO A 1169 -19.44 -53.12 -23.64
C PRO A 1169 -18.23 -53.68 -22.86
N ARG A 1170 -17.29 -52.78 -22.47
CA ARG A 1170 -16.26 -53.08 -21.46
C ARG A 1170 -16.01 -51.95 -20.47
N ASN A 1171 -15.82 -52.36 -19.21
CA ASN A 1171 -15.37 -51.53 -18.10
C ASN A 1171 -14.00 -50.88 -18.40
N ILE A 1172 -13.78 -49.69 -17.84
CA ILE A 1172 -12.43 -49.25 -17.47
C ILE A 1172 -12.30 -49.39 -15.95
N GLN A 1173 -11.32 -50.17 -15.50
CA GLN A 1173 -11.10 -50.44 -14.08
C GLN A 1173 -10.25 -49.33 -13.44
N ILE A 1174 -10.68 -48.86 -12.28
CA ILE A 1174 -9.78 -48.19 -11.33
C ILE A 1174 -8.79 -49.25 -10.81
N LYS A 1175 -7.50 -48.92 -10.78
CA LYS A 1175 -6.54 -49.54 -9.86
C LYS A 1175 -5.64 -48.47 -9.22
N PRO A 1176 -5.32 -48.58 -7.93
CA PRO A 1176 -4.49 -47.61 -7.22
C PRO A 1176 -2.99 -47.89 -7.41
N MET A 1177 -2.15 -46.92 -7.05
CA MET A 1177 -0.74 -47.16 -6.75
C MET A 1177 -0.37 -46.52 -5.41
N SER A 1178 0.59 -47.13 -4.72
CA SER A 1178 0.72 -47.09 -3.26
C SER A 1178 1.81 -46.15 -2.76
N THR A 1179 1.63 -45.67 -1.52
CA THR A 1179 2.70 -45.14 -0.67
C THR A 1179 3.90 -46.08 -0.58
N HIS A 1180 5.11 -45.56 -0.76
CA HIS A 1180 6.33 -46.17 -0.23
C HIS A 1180 7.32 -45.08 0.20
N MET A 1181 7.77 -45.13 1.45
CA MET A 1181 8.93 -44.36 1.90
C MET A 1181 10.21 -45.03 1.42
N ALA A 1182 11.20 -44.23 1.00
CA ALA A 1182 12.61 -44.64 0.94
C ALA A 1182 13.50 -43.42 1.19
N ASN A 1183 14.46 -43.54 2.10
CA ASN A 1183 15.47 -42.51 2.33
C ASN A 1183 16.50 -42.49 1.19
N GLN A 1184 16.92 -41.31 0.74
CA GLN A 1184 18.28 -41.11 0.24
C GLN A 1184 18.80 -39.71 0.58
N VAL A 1185 20.12 -39.60 0.68
CA VAL A 1185 20.85 -38.48 1.29
C VAL A 1185 22.00 -38.06 0.37
N ASN A 1186 22.38 -36.78 0.47
CA ASN A 1186 23.53 -36.07 -0.11
C ASN A 1186 23.32 -35.25 -1.40
N GLN A 1187 23.63 -33.96 -1.25
CA GLN A 1187 24.55 -33.15 -2.07
C GLN A 1187 24.33 -33.06 -3.59
N TYR A 1188 24.28 -31.83 -4.11
CA TYR A 1188 25.31 -31.16 -4.93
C TYR A 1188 24.67 -29.85 -5.47
N LYS A 1189 25.10 -28.67 -4.99
CA LYS A 1189 26.15 -27.81 -5.59
C LYS A 1189 25.71 -27.10 -6.87
N SER A 1190 25.77 -25.77 -6.81
CA SER A 1190 25.58 -24.79 -7.87
C SER A 1190 26.39 -25.06 -9.14
N THR A 1191 25.77 -24.84 -10.31
CA THR A 1191 26.44 -24.47 -11.56
C THR A 1191 25.74 -23.29 -12.21
N SER A 1192 26.52 -22.27 -12.58
CA SER A 1192 26.08 -21.11 -13.36
C SER A 1192 26.22 -21.38 -14.85
N SER A 1193 25.30 -20.87 -15.67
CA SER A 1193 25.53 -20.70 -17.11
C SER A 1193 24.94 -19.37 -17.58
N LEU A 1194 25.77 -18.56 -18.24
CA LEU A 1194 25.38 -17.25 -18.76
C LEU A 1194 24.72 -17.40 -20.13
N ILE A 1195 23.73 -16.55 -20.41
CA ILE A 1195 23.32 -16.19 -21.77
C ILE A 1195 23.23 -14.65 -21.81
N PRO A 1196 24.04 -13.95 -22.62
CA PRO A 1196 23.98 -12.49 -22.72
C PRO A 1196 22.86 -12.07 -23.70
N PRO A 1197 22.10 -10.99 -23.40
CA PRO A 1197 21.20 -10.39 -24.37
C PRO A 1197 21.99 -9.59 -25.41
N ILE A 1198 21.55 -9.67 -26.67
CA ILE A 1198 22.12 -8.90 -27.79
C ILE A 1198 21.66 -7.43 -27.67
N ARG A 1199 22.59 -6.49 -27.90
CA ARG A 1199 22.27 -5.09 -28.21
C ARG A 1199 22.48 -4.88 -29.71
N GLU A 1200 21.43 -4.47 -30.40
CA GLU A 1200 21.54 -3.77 -31.67
C GLU A 1200 21.65 -2.26 -31.40
N VAL A 1201 22.24 -1.53 -32.34
CA VAL A 1201 22.62 -0.11 -32.20
C VAL A 1201 22.22 0.61 -33.48
N GLU A 1202 21.48 1.71 -33.29
CA GLU A 1202 21.35 2.93 -34.12
C GLU A 1202 21.27 2.81 -35.66
N ASP A 1203 20.27 3.50 -36.23
CA ASP A 1203 20.43 4.20 -37.50
C ASP A 1203 19.62 5.53 -37.45
N GLU A 1204 20.09 6.59 -38.10
CA GLU A 1204 19.54 7.95 -37.98
C GLU A 1204 18.52 8.30 -39.09
N CYS A 1205 17.40 8.96 -38.71
CA CYS A 1205 16.62 9.91 -39.55
C CYS A 1205 15.60 10.69 -38.70
#